data_AF-M2CGW9-F1
#
_entry.id   AF-M2CGW9-F1
#
_cell.length_a   1.000
_cell.length_b   1.000
_cell.length_c   1.000
_cell.angle_alpha   90.00
_cell.angle_beta   90.00
_cell.angle_gamma   90.00
#
_symmetry.space_group_name_H-M   'P 1'
#
loop_
_entity.id
_entity.type
_entity.pdbx_description
1 polymer ?
#
loop_
_entity_poly.entity_id
_entity_poly.type
_entity_poly.pdbx_seq_one_letter_code
_entity_poly.pdbx_strand_id
1 'polypeptide(L)'
;MFKRVSLCLFLFVLFTPIFAQNNVKTNAEIVILMDTSGTILPYYEDINNRVLSEINDKFVRKGDTVHVLSFNADARYEMSQKINSEKDMSRVVSRFLLLYQLGKSSDFLTGLQYARQYGSNLPDTKEKILIIISDGIFNPPESSPYKNYTDDQIKNEIGLLAGSIRKKGWKVYYVKLPYPADAVIRGLDGKEFYNPGGGYAGTGSGSSGSQGAGGSTGGGSTSGTSGSTSSGGGYAGGSTTSGTSGSTSSGGGYAGGSSTSGNSGTDQGGSGNTGTGQGSLTDVSKDFKEASGAAGSELPKDENGKFTITDNAEDLPLINFPDEGLEAHGNKLAFSFEVTNNSDEDVELYLTHIVIDNGVNISKIPVDSQNTKIKASEKDVPIRVSALLPDEYKEGNYNIIMRLEFAEGKRVLPQVMETSLAVFPTSFQRLKNSNVIWFILLGLILLLLLIFLIVFFTRRRGSSPSSNQVRYAAAGSQINYQEEDKRYPHKLSEEDDHASRLNGFNSASSNTSIYSETKNFAGDGGSIYSADNLDRVASQRQDDEVLRRRVLAASFAAKEPRGTYMSPANFFETIEIKRNKSGMTEIYVLNQNRNIGRRNIHVMKPGTSLTLGGGKTDNFLIFLVPFPARLAQVRYDGQDYHLAILKPKYFPYEKSNVVNNCISKTVTIVSDKGYHVYFTFREYENPTEKLNSILTSIKYDK
;
A
#
# COMPACT_ATOMS: atom_id res chain seq x y z
N MET A 1 -44.54 24.39 -56.48
CA MET A 1 -43.51 24.82 -55.52
C MET A 1 -42.85 23.67 -54.76
N PHE A 2 -43.60 22.84 -54.01
CA PHE A 2 -43.07 21.84 -53.05
C PHE A 2 -41.79 21.06 -53.43
N LYS A 3 -41.65 20.55 -54.66
CA LYS A 3 -40.45 19.76 -55.07
C LYS A 3 -39.11 20.51 -54.98
N ARG A 4 -39.07 21.85 -54.99
CA ARG A 4 -37.81 22.61 -54.81
C ARG A 4 -37.45 22.86 -53.34
N VAL A 5 -38.44 22.97 -52.45
CA VAL A 5 -38.20 23.16 -51.00
C VAL A 5 -37.68 21.86 -50.37
N SER A 6 -38.26 20.73 -50.75
CA SER A 6 -37.85 19.39 -50.26
C SER A 6 -36.38 19.08 -50.62
N LEU A 7 -35.91 19.49 -51.80
CA LEU A 7 -34.52 19.27 -52.22
C LEU A 7 -33.53 20.06 -51.34
N CYS A 8 -33.83 21.32 -51.01
CA CYS A 8 -32.99 22.13 -50.12
C CYS A 8 -32.94 21.57 -48.70
N LEU A 9 -34.06 21.01 -48.19
CA LEU A 9 -34.08 20.38 -46.87
C LEU A 9 -33.19 19.13 -46.83
N PHE A 10 -33.22 18.31 -47.88
CA PHE A 10 -32.38 17.11 -48.00
C PHE A 10 -30.88 17.45 -48.12
N LEU A 11 -30.55 18.58 -48.76
CA LEU A 11 -29.17 19.05 -48.90
C LEU A 11 -28.58 19.62 -47.60
N PHE A 12 -29.42 20.20 -46.72
CA PHE A 12 -28.99 20.64 -45.38
C PHE A 12 -28.72 19.45 -44.43
N VAL A 13 -29.48 18.36 -44.54
CA VAL A 13 -29.26 17.14 -43.73
C VAL A 13 -27.98 16.39 -44.13
N LEU A 14 -27.46 16.60 -45.34
CA LEU A 14 -26.19 16.04 -45.81
C LEU A 14 -24.95 16.89 -45.45
N PHE A 15 -25.14 18.05 -44.81
CA PHE A 15 -24.05 18.97 -44.45
C PHE A 15 -24.07 19.45 -42.99
N THR A 16 -24.82 18.79 -42.11
CA THR A 16 -24.47 18.82 -40.68
C THR A 16 -23.18 18.03 -40.49
N PRO A 17 -22.04 18.64 -40.09
CA PRO A 17 -20.94 17.86 -39.58
C PRO A 17 -21.45 17.15 -38.32
N ILE A 18 -21.49 15.82 -38.36
CA ILE A 18 -21.72 15.03 -37.15
C ILE A 18 -20.53 15.36 -36.24
N PHE A 19 -20.78 16.17 -35.22
CA PHE A 19 -19.86 16.38 -34.09
C PHE A 19 -19.83 15.10 -33.23
N ALA A 20 -19.46 13.99 -33.87
CA ALA A 20 -18.71 12.97 -33.19
C ALA A 20 -17.51 13.70 -32.58
N GLN A 21 -17.46 13.75 -31.25
CA GLN A 21 -16.24 14.08 -30.54
C GLN A 21 -15.26 12.92 -30.76
N ASN A 22 -14.67 12.90 -31.95
CA ASN A 22 -13.32 12.45 -32.16
C ASN A 22 -12.45 13.32 -31.25
N ASN A 23 -12.40 12.94 -29.98
CA ASN A 23 -11.45 13.45 -29.02
C ASN A 23 -10.08 13.20 -29.66
N VAL A 24 -9.49 14.28 -30.19
CA VAL A 24 -8.12 14.29 -30.68
C VAL A 24 -7.28 13.99 -29.45
N LYS A 25 -7.01 12.70 -29.22
CA LYS A 25 -6.46 12.20 -27.95
C LYS A 25 -5.18 12.98 -27.68
N THR A 26 -5.25 13.90 -26.73
CA THR A 26 -4.12 14.74 -26.40
C THR A 26 -2.98 13.87 -25.89
N ASN A 27 -1.74 14.27 -26.17
CA ASN A 27 -0.56 13.53 -25.76
C ASN A 27 -0.63 13.24 -24.26
N ALA A 28 -0.70 11.97 -23.86
CA ALA A 28 -0.90 11.58 -22.47
C ALA A 28 0.35 11.82 -21.61
N GLU A 29 0.13 11.90 -20.30
CA GLU A 29 1.14 11.76 -19.26
C GLU A 29 0.95 10.39 -18.59
N ILE A 30 1.82 9.44 -18.95
CA ILE A 30 1.74 8.04 -18.54
C ILE A 30 2.73 7.85 -17.37
N VAL A 31 2.21 7.75 -16.16
CA VAL A 31 2.96 7.54 -14.93
C VAL A 31 2.95 6.06 -14.59
N ILE A 32 4.11 5.41 -14.65
CA ILE A 32 4.30 4.03 -14.22
C ILE A 32 4.90 4.05 -12.81
N LEU A 33 4.18 3.53 -11.83
CA LEU A 33 4.64 3.33 -10.45
C LEU A 33 5.04 1.86 -10.27
N MET A 34 6.34 1.62 -10.19
CA MET A 34 6.93 0.28 -10.11
C MET A 34 7.41 -0.06 -8.70
N ASP A 35 6.92 -1.18 -8.16
CA ASP A 35 7.49 -1.81 -6.97
C ASP A 35 8.94 -2.25 -7.24
N THR A 36 9.82 -2.10 -6.25
CA THR A 36 11.22 -2.54 -6.32
C THR A 36 11.66 -3.29 -5.06
N SER A 37 10.69 -3.78 -4.28
CA SER A 37 10.92 -4.71 -3.18
C SER A 37 11.37 -6.09 -3.69
N GLY A 38 12.07 -6.84 -2.83
CA GLY A 38 12.66 -8.13 -3.20
C GLY A 38 11.66 -9.28 -3.36
N THR A 39 10.39 -9.09 -2.98
CA THR A 39 9.34 -10.10 -3.17
C THR A 39 8.97 -10.27 -4.64
N ILE A 40 9.03 -9.19 -5.43
CA ILE A 40 8.73 -9.20 -6.87
C ILE A 40 9.93 -9.59 -7.75
N LEU A 41 11.13 -9.77 -7.18
CA LEU A 41 12.35 -10.14 -7.91
C LEU A 41 12.23 -11.38 -8.82
N PRO A 42 11.47 -12.46 -8.47
CA PRO A 42 11.25 -13.59 -9.37
C PRO A 42 10.60 -13.21 -10.71
N TYR A 43 9.79 -12.14 -10.72
CA TYR A 43 9.02 -11.69 -11.89
C TYR A 43 9.74 -10.61 -12.71
N TYR A 44 11.02 -10.34 -12.44
CA TYR A 44 11.82 -9.34 -13.18
C TYR A 44 11.80 -9.59 -14.70
N GLU A 45 11.87 -10.85 -15.13
CA GLU A 45 11.80 -11.20 -16.55
C GLU A 45 10.40 -11.00 -17.13
N ASP A 46 9.34 -11.40 -16.43
CA ASP A 46 7.96 -11.16 -16.87
C ASP A 46 7.64 -9.67 -16.98
N ILE A 47 8.11 -8.85 -16.03
CA ILE A 47 7.92 -7.40 -16.06
C ILE A 47 8.56 -6.84 -17.33
N ASN A 48 9.84 -7.13 -17.56
CA ASN A 48 10.58 -6.55 -18.69
C ASN A 48 10.12 -7.09 -20.06
N ASN A 49 9.73 -8.37 -20.15
CA ASN A 49 9.46 -9.04 -21.42
C ASN A 49 7.96 -9.09 -21.78
N ARG A 50 7.05 -9.12 -20.79
CA ARG A 50 5.59 -9.23 -21.00
C ARG A 50 4.87 -7.94 -20.62
N VAL A 51 5.09 -7.43 -19.41
CA VAL A 51 4.36 -6.25 -18.90
C VAL A 51 4.77 -4.97 -19.65
N LEU A 52 6.06 -4.75 -19.92
CA LEU A 52 6.50 -3.56 -20.66
C LEU A 52 6.08 -3.57 -22.13
N SER A 53 6.01 -4.73 -22.80
CA SER A 53 5.48 -4.80 -24.17
C SER A 53 4.03 -4.36 -24.17
N GLU A 54 3.20 -4.98 -23.32
CA GLU A 54 1.78 -4.64 -23.22
C GLU A 54 1.55 -3.16 -22.82
N ILE A 55 2.39 -2.58 -21.95
CA ILE A 55 2.33 -1.15 -21.62
C ILE A 55 2.66 -0.28 -22.84
N ASN A 56 3.75 -0.60 -23.55
CA ASN A 56 4.16 0.10 -24.78
C ASN A 56 3.05 0.04 -25.83
N ASP A 57 2.62 -1.17 -26.17
CA ASP A 57 1.74 -1.49 -27.29
C ASP A 57 0.32 -0.95 -27.08
N LYS A 58 -0.14 -0.87 -25.81
CA LYS A 58 -1.49 -0.43 -25.46
C LYS A 58 -1.62 1.06 -25.15
N PHE A 59 -0.67 1.64 -24.41
CA PHE A 59 -0.82 3.00 -23.86
C PHE A 59 0.05 4.04 -24.56
N VAL A 60 1.27 3.69 -24.96
CA VAL A 60 2.28 4.70 -25.31
C VAL A 60 2.25 5.03 -26.80
N ARG A 61 1.95 6.29 -27.12
CA ARG A 61 1.91 6.77 -28.51
C ARG A 61 2.95 7.86 -28.75
N LYS A 62 3.27 8.09 -30.02
CA LYS A 62 4.14 9.18 -30.45
C LYS A 62 3.55 10.54 -30.07
N GLY A 63 4.22 11.22 -29.15
CA GLY A 63 3.84 12.51 -28.58
C GLY A 63 3.63 12.46 -27.06
N ASP A 64 3.28 11.30 -26.51
CA ASP A 64 3.05 11.05 -25.09
C ASP A 64 4.34 11.22 -24.26
N THR A 65 4.18 11.48 -22.96
CA THR A 65 5.26 11.53 -21.98
C THR A 65 5.16 10.32 -21.06
N VAL A 66 6.19 9.46 -21.02
CA VAL A 66 6.29 8.35 -20.06
C VAL A 66 7.15 8.78 -18.89
N HIS A 67 6.63 8.59 -17.68
CA HIS A 67 7.32 8.82 -16.41
C HIS A 67 7.44 7.49 -15.68
N VAL A 68 8.62 7.21 -15.14
CA VAL A 68 8.88 6.03 -14.33
C VAL A 68 9.18 6.49 -12.92
N LEU A 69 8.38 6.02 -11.97
CA LEU A 69 8.58 6.18 -10.53
C LEU A 69 8.80 4.79 -9.95
N SER A 70 9.65 4.67 -8.94
CA SER A 70 9.83 3.43 -8.17
C SER A 70 9.40 3.61 -6.71
N PHE A 71 9.12 2.50 -6.03
CA PHE A 71 9.00 2.50 -4.57
C PHE A 71 9.54 1.21 -3.93
N ASN A 72 10.01 1.32 -2.69
CA ASN A 72 10.31 0.21 -1.80
C ASN A 72 10.14 0.67 -0.33
N ALA A 73 11.21 0.95 0.40
CA ALA A 73 11.17 1.71 1.65
C ALA A 73 10.96 3.22 1.41
N ASP A 74 11.52 3.75 0.32
CA ASP A 74 11.27 5.11 -0.18
C ASP A 74 10.55 5.05 -1.53
N ALA A 75 9.84 6.11 -1.90
CA ALA A 75 9.44 6.37 -3.29
C ALA A 75 10.46 7.27 -4.01
N ARG A 76 10.67 7.06 -5.32
CA ARG A 76 11.73 7.72 -6.11
C ARG A 76 11.28 8.03 -7.53
N TYR A 77 11.74 9.15 -8.07
CA TYR A 77 11.67 9.45 -9.50
C TYR A 77 12.81 8.75 -10.24
N GLU A 78 12.50 7.93 -11.24
CA GLU A 78 13.50 7.19 -12.00
C GLU A 78 13.81 7.84 -13.35
N MET A 79 12.80 8.31 -14.10
CA MET A 79 12.96 9.14 -15.30
C MET A 79 11.64 9.74 -15.80
N SER A 80 11.75 10.71 -16.72
CA SER A 80 10.68 11.18 -17.59
C SER A 80 11.21 11.29 -19.02
N GLN A 81 10.42 10.88 -20.01
CA GLN A 81 10.81 10.90 -21.42
C GLN A 81 9.59 11.09 -22.32
N LYS A 82 9.61 12.15 -23.13
CA LYS A 82 8.64 12.33 -24.23
C LYS A 82 9.00 11.41 -25.39
N ILE A 83 8.03 10.64 -25.88
CA ILE A 83 8.24 9.62 -26.92
C ILE A 83 8.01 10.24 -28.30
N ASN A 84 9.07 10.51 -29.04
CA ASN A 84 9.00 11.02 -30.41
C ASN A 84 9.62 10.04 -31.43
N SER A 85 10.42 9.09 -30.95
CA SER A 85 11.17 8.09 -31.71
C SER A 85 11.38 6.80 -30.89
N GLU A 86 11.73 5.70 -31.57
CA GLU A 86 12.14 4.43 -30.94
C GLU A 86 13.30 4.61 -29.95
N LYS A 87 14.22 5.54 -30.23
CA LYS A 87 15.34 5.88 -29.34
C LYS A 87 14.86 6.50 -28.02
N ASP A 88 13.69 7.12 -27.99
CA ASP A 88 13.09 7.63 -26.76
C ASP A 88 12.47 6.49 -25.95
N MET A 89 11.78 5.56 -26.61
CA MET A 89 11.27 4.34 -25.96
C MET A 89 12.40 3.45 -25.44
N SER A 90 13.49 3.26 -26.19
CA SER A 90 14.59 2.41 -25.75
C SER A 90 15.31 2.93 -24.51
N ARG A 91 15.23 4.24 -24.20
CA ARG A 91 15.68 4.79 -22.91
C ARG A 91 14.75 4.40 -21.76
N VAL A 92 13.44 4.38 -21.98
CA VAL A 92 12.44 3.89 -21.00
C VAL A 92 12.70 2.42 -20.69
N VAL A 93 12.76 1.56 -21.70
CA VAL A 93 13.05 0.11 -21.53
C VAL A 93 14.41 -0.10 -20.87
N SER A 94 15.44 0.64 -21.28
CA SER A 94 16.78 0.58 -20.66
C SER A 94 16.77 1.02 -19.19
N ARG A 95 15.85 1.90 -18.76
CA ARG A 95 15.71 2.28 -17.35
C ARG A 95 15.08 1.16 -16.53
N PHE A 96 14.01 0.53 -17.02
CA PHE A 96 13.39 -0.62 -16.36
C PHE A 96 14.37 -1.79 -16.18
N LEU A 97 15.18 -2.10 -17.20
CA LEU A 97 16.28 -3.09 -17.13
C LEU A 97 17.41 -2.72 -16.13
N LEU A 98 17.40 -1.51 -15.59
CA LEU A 98 18.32 -1.04 -14.54
C LEU A 98 17.64 -0.85 -13.17
N LEU A 99 16.31 -1.03 -13.08
CA LEU A 99 15.60 -1.10 -11.81
C LEU A 99 15.73 -2.51 -11.24
N TYR A 100 16.58 -2.66 -10.22
CA TYR A 100 16.78 -3.93 -9.52
C TYR A 100 15.91 -4.03 -8.27
N GLN A 101 15.15 -5.12 -8.18
CA GLN A 101 14.16 -5.43 -7.14
C GLN A 101 14.89 -5.95 -5.90
N LEU A 102 15.48 -5.03 -5.13
CA LEU A 102 16.37 -5.33 -4.00
C LEU A 102 15.97 -4.61 -2.70
N GLY A 103 14.83 -3.91 -2.69
CA GLY A 103 14.28 -3.30 -1.49
C GLY A 103 13.85 -4.35 -0.46
N LYS A 104 14.14 -4.11 0.82
CA LYS A 104 13.75 -5.03 1.93
C LYS A 104 12.31 -4.84 2.41
N SER A 105 11.66 -3.78 1.96
CA SER A 105 10.35 -3.30 2.36
C SER A 105 9.56 -2.90 1.12
N SER A 106 8.24 -2.95 1.21
CA SER A 106 7.32 -2.39 0.21
C SER A 106 6.31 -1.51 0.95
N ASP A 107 6.54 -0.21 0.92
CA ASP A 107 5.64 0.82 1.43
C ASP A 107 4.80 1.35 0.26
N PHE A 108 3.75 0.59 -0.04
CA PHE A 108 2.79 0.91 -1.08
C PHE A 108 2.13 2.28 -0.89
N LEU A 109 1.89 2.70 0.36
CA LEU A 109 1.28 3.98 0.69
C LEU A 109 2.22 5.14 0.37
N THR A 110 3.50 5.07 0.77
CA THR A 110 4.53 6.05 0.37
C THR A 110 4.68 6.11 -1.16
N GLY A 111 4.66 4.96 -1.85
CA GLY A 111 4.68 4.89 -3.31
C GLY A 111 3.49 5.60 -3.97
N LEU A 112 2.28 5.32 -3.50
CA LEU A 112 1.03 5.89 -4.02
C LEU A 112 0.89 7.39 -3.71
N GLN A 113 1.26 7.81 -2.50
CA GLN A 113 1.29 9.21 -2.09
C GLN A 113 2.24 10.03 -2.97
N TYR A 114 3.42 9.48 -3.27
CA TYR A 114 4.40 10.10 -4.16
C TYR A 114 3.90 10.16 -5.61
N ALA A 115 3.27 9.11 -6.14
CA ALA A 115 2.66 9.13 -7.47
C ALA A 115 1.53 10.17 -7.59
N ARG A 116 0.66 10.27 -6.57
CA ARG A 116 -0.37 11.33 -6.45
C ARG A 116 0.26 12.72 -6.49
N GLN A 117 1.32 12.96 -5.72
CA GLN A 117 2.00 14.26 -5.66
C GLN A 117 2.70 14.59 -7.00
N TYR A 118 3.45 13.63 -7.56
CA TYR A 118 4.17 13.78 -8.82
C TYR A 118 3.22 14.10 -9.98
N GLY A 119 2.20 13.26 -10.20
CA GLY A 119 1.22 13.46 -11.28
C GLY A 119 0.33 14.69 -11.10
N SER A 120 0.21 15.20 -9.86
CA SER A 120 -0.45 16.49 -9.58
C SER A 120 0.34 17.70 -10.08
N ASN A 121 1.66 17.56 -10.29
CA ASN A 121 2.51 18.61 -10.83
C ASN A 121 2.69 18.52 -12.36
N LEU A 122 2.16 17.48 -12.99
CA LEU A 122 2.15 17.32 -14.46
C LEU A 122 1.02 18.16 -15.10
N PRO A 123 1.10 18.55 -16.38
CA PRO A 123 0.10 19.40 -17.02
C PRO A 123 -1.32 18.81 -17.01
N ASP A 124 -2.30 19.55 -16.49
CA ASP A 124 -3.72 19.12 -16.45
C ASP A 124 -4.43 19.22 -17.82
N THR A 125 -3.78 19.78 -18.85
CA THR A 125 -4.30 19.85 -20.23
C THR A 125 -4.17 18.53 -21.01
N LYS A 126 -3.79 17.44 -20.34
CA LYS A 126 -3.45 16.14 -20.92
C LYS A 126 -4.15 15.00 -20.20
N GLU A 127 -4.44 13.94 -20.93
CA GLU A 127 -4.88 12.65 -20.37
C GLU A 127 -3.81 12.11 -19.41
N LYS A 128 -4.18 11.87 -18.14
CA LYS A 128 -3.27 11.32 -17.11
C LYS A 128 -3.60 9.84 -16.87
N ILE A 129 -2.59 8.99 -16.99
CA ILE A 129 -2.71 7.52 -16.83
C ILE A 129 -1.73 7.08 -15.76
N LEU A 130 -2.21 6.42 -14.71
CA LEU A 130 -1.41 5.77 -13.68
C LEU A 130 -1.45 4.26 -13.88
N ILE A 131 -0.27 3.65 -14.06
CA ILE A 131 -0.10 2.20 -14.15
C ILE A 131 0.75 1.75 -12.97
N ILE A 132 0.19 0.93 -12.10
CA ILE A 132 0.90 0.39 -10.92
C ILE A 132 1.32 -1.05 -11.21
N ILE A 133 2.56 -1.40 -10.87
CA ILE A 133 3.12 -2.75 -11.01
C ILE A 133 3.65 -3.20 -9.64
N SER A 134 2.98 -4.16 -8.99
CA SER A 134 3.34 -4.68 -7.66
C SER A 134 2.72 -6.05 -7.40
N ASP A 135 3.26 -6.82 -6.45
CA ASP A 135 2.60 -8.01 -5.90
C ASP A 135 1.57 -7.68 -4.81
N GLY A 136 1.39 -6.40 -4.47
CA GLY A 136 0.42 -5.95 -3.46
C GLY A 136 0.87 -6.12 -2.01
N ILE A 137 2.07 -6.67 -1.75
CA ILE A 137 2.54 -6.87 -0.39
C ILE A 137 2.88 -5.52 0.25
N PHE A 138 2.28 -5.26 1.41
CA PHE A 138 2.56 -4.12 2.26
C PHE A 138 3.43 -4.55 3.44
N ASN A 139 4.66 -4.06 3.45
CA ASN A 139 5.64 -4.26 4.50
C ASN A 139 6.50 -2.98 4.63
N PRO A 140 5.96 -1.90 5.21
CA PRO A 140 6.67 -0.64 5.39
C PRO A 140 7.83 -0.78 6.41
N PRO A 141 8.92 -0.01 6.25
CA PRO A 141 10.03 0.01 7.20
C PRO A 141 9.63 0.67 8.54
N GLU A 142 10.40 0.43 9.61
CA GLU A 142 10.17 1.05 10.94
C GLU A 142 10.22 2.59 10.92
N SER A 143 10.81 3.19 9.89
CA SER A 143 10.88 4.64 9.67
C SER A 143 9.68 5.22 8.90
N SER A 144 8.75 4.40 8.43
CA SER A 144 7.57 4.85 7.69
C SER A 144 6.50 5.38 8.66
N PRO A 145 5.79 6.49 8.34
CA PRO A 145 4.65 6.94 9.12
C PRO A 145 3.54 5.87 9.16
N TYR A 146 3.45 5.04 8.12
CA TYR A 146 2.43 4.01 7.96
C TYR A 146 2.73 2.70 8.71
N LYS A 147 3.91 2.57 9.35
CA LYS A 147 4.36 1.34 10.01
C LYS A 147 3.39 0.84 11.09
N ASN A 148 2.80 1.77 11.84
CA ASN A 148 1.97 1.48 13.01
C ASN A 148 0.46 1.69 12.72
N TYR A 149 0.07 1.81 11.45
CA TYR A 149 -1.32 1.99 11.07
C TYR A 149 -2.11 0.68 11.25
N THR A 150 -3.34 0.78 11.75
CA THR A 150 -4.28 -0.34 11.75
C THR A 150 -4.80 -0.64 10.34
N ASP A 151 -5.37 -1.83 10.11
CA ASP A 151 -5.96 -2.19 8.82
C ASP A 151 -7.02 -1.17 8.34
N ASP A 152 -7.76 -0.56 9.26
CA ASP A 152 -8.74 0.49 8.93
C ASP A 152 -8.09 1.83 8.58
N GLN A 153 -6.97 2.20 9.22
CA GLN A 153 -6.19 3.38 8.82
C GLN A 153 -5.53 3.17 7.45
N ILE A 154 -5.05 1.95 7.15
CA ILE A 154 -4.51 1.61 5.83
C ILE A 154 -5.62 1.71 4.76
N LYS A 155 -6.82 1.16 4.99
CA LYS A 155 -7.97 1.34 4.09
C LYS A 155 -8.35 2.80 3.88
N ASN A 156 -8.33 3.60 4.96
CA ASN A 156 -8.66 5.02 4.91
C ASN A 156 -7.65 5.77 4.01
N GLU A 157 -6.34 5.62 4.25
CA GLU A 157 -5.30 6.26 3.41
C GLU A 157 -5.36 5.77 1.95
N ILE A 158 -5.53 4.46 1.72
CA ILE A 158 -5.74 3.90 0.36
C ILE A 158 -6.91 4.61 -0.33
N GLY A 159 -8.06 4.72 0.35
CA GLY A 159 -9.26 5.33 -0.21
C GLY A 159 -9.12 6.83 -0.48
N LEU A 160 -8.43 7.56 0.40
CA LEU A 160 -8.14 8.99 0.19
C LEU A 160 -7.19 9.22 -0.99
N LEU A 161 -6.11 8.43 -1.07
CA LEU A 161 -5.15 8.52 -2.18
C LEU A 161 -5.80 8.15 -3.52
N ALA A 162 -6.54 7.03 -3.56
CA ALA A 162 -7.27 6.56 -4.73
C ALA A 162 -8.38 7.53 -5.16
N GLY A 163 -9.20 8.01 -4.20
CA GLY A 163 -10.26 8.99 -4.43
C GLY A 163 -9.72 10.32 -4.95
N SER A 164 -8.59 10.80 -4.42
CA SER A 164 -7.92 12.00 -4.89
C SER A 164 -7.41 11.86 -6.33
N ILE A 165 -6.88 10.69 -6.70
CA ILE A 165 -6.44 10.37 -8.07
C ILE A 165 -7.64 10.33 -9.03
N ARG A 166 -8.73 9.63 -8.67
CA ARG A 166 -9.94 9.53 -9.51
C ARG A 166 -10.70 10.86 -9.62
N LYS A 167 -10.76 11.69 -8.57
CA LYS A 167 -11.38 13.04 -8.61
C LYS A 167 -10.65 13.99 -9.56
N LYS A 168 -9.37 13.74 -9.89
CA LYS A 168 -8.62 14.45 -10.94
C LYS A 168 -8.78 13.85 -12.34
N GLY A 169 -9.67 12.87 -12.53
CA GLY A 169 -9.95 12.26 -13.84
C GLY A 169 -8.86 11.34 -14.37
N TRP A 170 -7.91 10.88 -13.54
CA TRP A 170 -6.85 9.98 -13.98
C TRP A 170 -7.39 8.58 -14.23
N LYS A 171 -6.89 7.91 -15.28
CA LYS A 171 -7.13 6.47 -15.50
C LYS A 171 -6.16 5.67 -14.64
N VAL A 172 -6.63 4.57 -14.03
CA VAL A 172 -5.85 3.80 -13.05
C VAL A 172 -5.87 2.32 -13.40
N TYR A 173 -4.69 1.77 -13.62
CA TYR A 173 -4.47 0.38 -14.00
C TYR A 173 -3.58 -0.31 -12.97
N TYR A 174 -3.88 -1.56 -12.62
CA TYR A 174 -3.10 -2.32 -11.65
C TYR A 174 -2.63 -3.65 -12.24
N VAL A 175 -1.33 -3.76 -12.53
CA VAL A 175 -0.67 -5.01 -12.89
C VAL A 175 -0.30 -5.74 -11.60
N LYS A 176 -1.08 -6.78 -11.28
CA LYS A 176 -0.88 -7.59 -10.07
C LYS A 176 0.06 -8.74 -10.39
N LEU A 177 1.24 -8.71 -9.76
CA LEU A 177 2.20 -9.80 -9.81
C LEU A 177 1.75 -10.93 -8.87
N PRO A 178 2.15 -12.20 -9.12
CA PRO A 178 1.81 -13.30 -8.22
C PRO A 178 2.50 -13.14 -6.85
N TYR A 179 1.91 -13.69 -5.80
CA TYR A 179 2.53 -13.68 -4.48
C TYR A 179 3.77 -14.61 -4.43
N PRO A 180 4.76 -14.31 -3.57
CA PRO A 180 5.89 -15.19 -3.29
C PRO A 180 5.46 -16.61 -2.93
N ALA A 181 6.22 -17.59 -3.42
CA ALA A 181 5.97 -19.01 -3.17
C ALA A 181 5.97 -19.32 -1.66
N ASP A 182 5.05 -20.20 -1.25
CA ASP A 182 4.89 -20.72 0.10
C ASP A 182 4.67 -19.66 1.18
N ALA A 183 4.07 -18.52 0.81
CA ALA A 183 3.72 -17.43 1.72
C ALA A 183 2.28 -17.54 2.26
N VAL A 184 2.09 -17.23 3.54
CA VAL A 184 0.79 -16.86 4.11
C VAL A 184 0.53 -15.38 3.79
N ILE A 185 -0.60 -15.10 3.14
CA ILE A 185 -1.04 -13.76 2.76
C ILE A 185 -2.28 -13.40 3.58
N ARG A 186 -2.34 -12.16 4.09
CA ARG A 186 -3.42 -11.62 4.92
C ARG A 186 -4.03 -10.39 4.24
N GLY A 187 -5.33 -10.39 3.97
CA GLY A 187 -6.02 -9.19 3.51
C GLY A 187 -6.28 -8.20 4.64
N LEU A 188 -6.52 -6.92 4.33
CA LEU A 188 -6.95 -5.92 5.32
C LEU A 188 -8.35 -6.21 5.91
N ASP A 189 -9.07 -7.22 5.42
CA ASP A 189 -10.29 -7.76 6.03
C ASP A 189 -10.02 -8.88 7.06
N GLY A 190 -8.75 -9.08 7.42
CA GLY A 190 -8.29 -10.05 8.42
C GLY A 190 -8.28 -11.51 7.95
N LYS A 191 -8.65 -11.80 6.69
CA LYS A 191 -8.63 -13.16 6.16
C LYS A 191 -7.24 -13.55 5.71
N GLU A 192 -6.80 -14.76 6.10
CA GLU A 192 -5.53 -15.33 5.67
C GLU A 192 -5.72 -16.49 4.69
N PHE A 193 -4.80 -16.63 3.74
CA PHE A 193 -4.70 -17.77 2.84
C PHE A 193 -3.24 -18.10 2.53
N TYR A 194 -2.98 -19.37 2.20
CA TYR A 194 -1.65 -19.85 1.81
C TYR A 194 -1.50 -19.85 0.29
N ASN A 195 -0.41 -19.29 -0.24
CA ASN A 195 -0.03 -19.36 -1.65
C ASN A 195 1.04 -20.45 -1.85
N PRO A 196 0.68 -21.70 -2.22
CA PRO A 196 1.65 -22.77 -2.38
C PRO A 196 2.66 -22.49 -3.52
N GLY A 197 3.93 -22.79 -3.27
CA GLY A 197 4.94 -22.98 -4.31
C GLY A 197 4.51 -24.13 -5.22
N GLY A 198 4.39 -23.85 -6.51
CA GLY A 198 3.57 -24.66 -7.41
C GLY A 198 4.04 -26.11 -7.61
N GLY A 199 3.19 -27.08 -7.23
CA GLY A 199 3.39 -28.50 -7.50
C GLY A 199 2.06 -29.27 -7.56
N TYR A 200 1.43 -29.29 -8.74
CA TYR A 200 0.27 -30.11 -9.16
C TYR A 200 -0.95 -30.28 -8.21
N ALA A 201 -2.09 -29.73 -8.66
CA ALA A 201 -3.46 -30.23 -8.51
C ALA A 201 -4.03 -30.48 -7.09
N GLY A 202 -4.82 -29.50 -6.60
CA GLY A 202 -5.87 -29.69 -5.60
C GLY A 202 -7.07 -28.78 -5.95
N THR A 203 -8.29 -29.30 -5.94
CA THR A 203 -9.45 -28.63 -6.58
C THR A 203 -10.27 -27.78 -5.60
N GLY A 204 -10.48 -26.51 -5.94
CA GLY A 204 -11.45 -25.61 -5.31
C GLY A 204 -10.87 -24.72 -4.20
N SER A 205 -11.36 -23.48 -3.99
CA SER A 205 -12.43 -22.75 -4.68
C SER A 205 -12.04 -21.30 -4.96
N GLY A 206 -12.07 -20.90 -6.24
CA GLY A 206 -12.04 -19.49 -6.63
C GLY A 206 -13.45 -18.90 -6.54
N SER A 207 -13.68 -17.95 -5.64
CA SER A 207 -14.97 -17.29 -5.48
C SER A 207 -15.18 -16.18 -6.51
N SER A 208 -15.31 -16.54 -7.78
CA SER A 208 -15.83 -15.65 -8.82
C SER A 208 -17.32 -15.40 -8.57
N GLY A 209 -17.66 -14.17 -8.16
CA GLY A 209 -19.07 -13.78 -8.02
C GLY A 209 -19.76 -13.76 -9.38
N SER A 210 -20.86 -14.50 -9.50
CA SER A 210 -21.79 -14.43 -10.64
C SER A 210 -23.14 -13.94 -10.13
N GLN A 211 -23.78 -13.03 -10.87
CA GLN A 211 -25.11 -12.53 -10.55
C GLN A 211 -26.15 -13.68 -10.56
N GLY A 212 -27.18 -13.55 -9.74
CA GLY A 212 -28.28 -14.52 -9.68
C GLY A 212 -29.44 -14.17 -10.60
N ALA A 213 -30.09 -15.19 -11.17
CA ALA A 213 -31.42 -15.09 -11.76
C ALA A 213 -32.35 -16.07 -11.04
N GLY A 214 -33.51 -15.59 -10.57
CA GLY A 214 -34.44 -16.37 -9.74
C GLY A 214 -35.36 -17.31 -10.53
N GLY A 215 -35.87 -18.36 -9.88
CA GLY A 215 -36.75 -19.36 -10.50
C GLY A 215 -37.43 -20.29 -9.49
N SER A 216 -38.61 -19.88 -9.02
CA SER A 216 -39.47 -20.52 -8.02
C SER A 216 -39.79 -22.03 -8.19
N THR A 217 -40.15 -22.65 -7.04
CA THR A 217 -41.10 -23.78 -6.87
C THR A 217 -40.72 -25.22 -7.25
N GLY A 218 -41.13 -26.16 -6.38
CA GLY A 218 -41.64 -27.49 -6.78
C GLY A 218 -40.92 -28.69 -6.18
N GLY A 219 -41.58 -29.41 -5.25
CA GLY A 219 -41.11 -30.72 -4.79
C GLY A 219 -41.59 -31.87 -5.69
N GLY A 220 -40.84 -32.96 -5.76
CA GLY A 220 -41.20 -34.18 -6.49
C GLY A 220 -40.33 -35.37 -6.07
N SER A 221 -40.96 -36.50 -5.76
CA SER A 221 -40.31 -37.69 -5.17
C SER A 221 -40.12 -38.83 -6.18
N THR A 222 -39.37 -39.86 -5.77
CA THR A 222 -39.22 -41.20 -6.42
C THR A 222 -38.40 -41.23 -7.74
N SER A 223 -37.78 -42.34 -8.16
CA SER A 223 -37.54 -43.68 -7.58
C SER A 223 -36.11 -44.14 -7.95
N GLY A 224 -35.38 -44.90 -7.13
CA GLY A 224 -35.40 -46.38 -7.11
C GLY A 224 -34.24 -46.97 -7.97
N THR A 225 -33.75 -48.21 -7.85
CA THR A 225 -33.93 -49.30 -6.86
C THR A 225 -32.81 -50.34 -7.08
N SER A 226 -32.50 -51.17 -6.08
CA SER A 226 -31.63 -52.38 -6.10
C SER A 226 -30.09 -52.18 -6.17
N GLY A 227 -29.27 -53.04 -5.52
CA GLY A 227 -29.64 -54.04 -4.51
C GLY A 227 -28.54 -55.05 -4.08
N SER A 228 -28.82 -55.76 -2.99
CA SER A 228 -28.32 -57.10 -2.63
C SER A 228 -26.88 -57.32 -2.15
N THR A 229 -26.77 -57.27 -0.82
CA THR A 229 -25.83 -57.94 0.10
C THR A 229 -25.45 -59.41 -0.18
N SER A 230 -24.19 -59.79 0.10
CA SER A 230 -23.76 -60.88 1.04
C SER A 230 -22.21 -60.99 0.97
N SER A 231 -21.43 -61.08 2.06
CA SER A 231 -21.35 -62.04 3.19
C SER A 231 -20.67 -63.37 2.83
N GLY A 232 -19.52 -63.65 3.49
CA GLY A 232 -18.73 -64.88 3.34
C GLY A 232 -17.24 -64.63 3.63
N GLY A 233 -16.71 -65.14 4.76
CA GLY A 233 -15.35 -64.80 5.23
C GLY A 233 -14.41 -65.99 5.38
N GLY A 234 -13.20 -65.74 5.91
CA GLY A 234 -12.43 -66.77 6.63
C GLY A 234 -10.92 -66.82 6.41
N TYR A 235 -10.16 -66.34 7.43
CA TYR A 235 -8.94 -66.94 8.01
C TYR A 235 -7.66 -67.12 7.13
N ALA A 236 -6.42 -66.98 7.64
CA ALA A 236 -5.88 -66.39 8.89
C ALA A 236 -4.33 -66.26 8.80
N GLY A 237 -3.68 -65.47 9.67
CA GLY A 237 -2.21 -65.55 9.90
C GLY A 237 -1.55 -64.39 10.66
N GLY A 238 -1.03 -64.65 11.87
CA GLY A 238 -0.16 -63.74 12.67
C GLY A 238 -0.88 -62.60 13.42
N SER A 239 -0.90 -62.48 14.76
CA SER A 239 0.20 -62.37 15.76
C SER A 239 0.90 -60.99 15.71
N THR A 240 0.96 -60.15 16.76
CA THR A 240 0.54 -60.29 18.19
C THR A 240 0.58 -58.92 18.93
N THR A 241 -0.28 -58.71 19.94
CA THR A 241 0.01 -58.09 21.29
C THR A 241 0.61 -56.66 21.40
N SER A 242 0.19 -55.72 22.26
CA SER A 242 -1.00 -55.49 23.13
C SER A 242 -0.89 -54.14 23.88
N GLY A 243 -1.98 -53.61 24.45
CA GLY A 243 -1.97 -52.57 25.52
C GLY A 243 -2.30 -51.15 25.01
N THR A 244 -3.43 -50.47 25.27
CA THR A 244 -4.48 -50.47 26.34
C THR A 244 -4.26 -49.40 27.42
N SER A 245 -5.36 -48.77 27.86
CA SER A 245 -5.50 -47.67 28.86
C SER A 245 -5.24 -46.25 28.31
N GLY A 246 -6.21 -45.32 28.23
CA GLY A 246 -7.66 -45.43 28.44
C GLY A 246 -8.17 -44.80 29.74
N SER A 247 -8.84 -43.64 29.63
CA SER A 247 -9.73 -43.02 30.62
C SER A 247 -10.74 -42.12 29.90
N THR A 248 -11.86 -41.80 30.54
CA THR A 248 -13.13 -41.47 29.84
C THR A 248 -13.89 -40.30 30.46
N SER A 249 -14.92 -39.83 29.73
CA SER A 249 -16.02 -38.97 30.20
C SER A 249 -15.65 -37.51 30.53
N SER A 250 -16.58 -36.57 30.71
CA SER A 250 -17.90 -36.29 30.11
C SER A 250 -18.43 -35.04 30.82
N GLY A 251 -19.17 -34.17 30.12
CA GLY A 251 -19.80 -32.99 30.71
C GLY A 251 -19.55 -31.74 29.88
N GLY A 252 -20.63 -31.07 29.47
CA GLY A 252 -20.57 -29.78 28.80
C GLY A 252 -21.43 -28.76 29.55
N GLY A 253 -21.39 -27.50 29.10
CA GLY A 253 -22.31 -26.48 29.58
C GLY A 253 -21.76 -25.06 29.54
N TYR A 254 -22.51 -24.21 28.83
CA TYR A 254 -22.71 -22.78 29.10
C TYR A 254 -21.58 -21.77 28.84
N ALA A 255 -21.96 -20.87 27.93
CA ALA A 255 -21.41 -19.56 27.62
C ALA A 255 -20.76 -18.74 28.76
N GLY A 256 -19.72 -17.99 28.38
CA GLY A 256 -19.16 -16.88 29.14
C GLY A 256 -18.07 -16.18 28.33
N GLY A 257 -18.36 -15.03 27.73
CA GLY A 257 -17.37 -14.26 26.97
C GLY A 257 -16.63 -13.26 27.86
N SER A 258 -15.33 -13.08 27.63
CA SER A 258 -14.58 -11.92 28.10
C SER A 258 -13.36 -11.65 27.23
N SER A 259 -12.88 -10.41 27.26
CA SER A 259 -11.73 -9.90 26.51
C SER A 259 -10.39 -10.50 26.95
N THR A 260 -9.49 -10.74 25.99
CA THR A 260 -8.05 -10.87 26.26
C THR A 260 -7.34 -9.63 25.70
N SER A 261 -6.76 -8.83 26.59
CA SER A 261 -5.90 -7.70 26.24
C SER A 261 -4.59 -8.15 25.58
N GLY A 262 -4.05 -7.35 24.66
CA GLY A 262 -2.77 -7.64 24.01
C GLY A 262 -1.61 -7.75 25.01
N ASN A 263 -0.71 -8.71 24.79
CA ASN A 263 0.49 -8.91 25.60
C ASN A 263 1.73 -8.45 24.83
N SER A 264 2.45 -7.47 25.37
CA SER A 264 3.70 -6.95 24.80
C SER A 264 4.85 -7.93 25.02
N GLY A 265 5.28 -8.62 23.97
CA GLY A 265 6.49 -9.46 23.97
C GLY A 265 7.75 -8.67 23.66
N THR A 266 8.74 -8.69 24.55
CA THR A 266 10.06 -8.07 24.34
C THR A 266 11.06 -9.09 23.82
N ASP A 267 11.23 -9.20 22.50
CA ASP A 267 12.18 -10.16 21.92
C ASP A 267 13.62 -9.61 21.88
N GLN A 268 14.42 -10.10 22.84
CA GLN A 268 15.87 -9.94 22.86
C GLN A 268 16.50 -11.01 21.96
N GLY A 269 17.38 -10.61 21.04
CA GLY A 269 17.67 -11.38 19.83
C GLY A 269 18.32 -12.77 20.00
N GLY A 270 17.82 -13.73 19.21
CA GLY A 270 18.45 -15.04 18.96
C GLY A 270 18.82 -15.21 17.49
N SER A 271 19.96 -15.84 17.19
CA SER A 271 20.50 -15.95 15.83
C SER A 271 20.34 -17.36 15.23
N GLY A 272 19.42 -17.49 14.27
CA GLY A 272 19.55 -18.43 13.16
C GLY A 272 18.81 -19.77 13.27
N ASN A 273 17.71 -19.88 12.52
CA ASN A 273 17.56 -20.96 11.53
C ASN A 273 16.63 -20.49 10.40
N THR A 274 16.87 -20.93 9.16
CA THR A 274 15.97 -20.65 8.03
C THR A 274 14.93 -21.75 7.88
N GLY A 275 13.79 -21.59 8.54
CA GLY A 275 12.63 -22.48 8.40
C GLY A 275 11.46 -22.05 9.29
N THR A 276 10.27 -21.95 8.71
CA THR A 276 8.97 -21.77 9.39
C THR A 276 8.94 -20.74 10.53
N GLY A 277 9.11 -19.47 10.17
CA GLY A 277 8.90 -18.31 11.04
C GLY A 277 8.11 -17.21 10.32
N GLN A 278 7.08 -17.59 9.57
CA GLN A 278 6.26 -16.66 8.79
C GLN A 278 5.20 -15.98 9.67
N GLY A 279 5.43 -14.70 9.97
CA GLY A 279 4.31 -13.77 10.07
C GLY A 279 3.66 -13.62 8.68
N SER A 280 2.35 -13.42 8.64
CA SER A 280 1.61 -13.28 7.39
C SER A 280 1.93 -11.96 6.69
N LEU A 281 2.07 -12.02 5.36
CA LEU A 281 2.36 -10.86 4.53
C LEU A 281 1.04 -10.16 4.21
N THR A 282 0.92 -8.87 4.52
CA THR A 282 -0.33 -8.14 4.29
C THR A 282 -0.47 -7.78 2.81
N ASP A 283 -1.60 -8.11 2.16
CA ASP A 283 -1.97 -7.61 0.83
C ASP A 283 -2.82 -6.35 0.93
N VAL A 284 -2.51 -5.36 0.11
CA VAL A 284 -3.29 -4.14 -0.09
C VAL A 284 -3.78 -3.96 -1.53
N SER A 285 -3.44 -4.86 -2.45
CA SER A 285 -3.83 -4.76 -3.86
C SER A 285 -5.34 -4.91 -4.06
N LYS A 286 -6.02 -5.71 -3.24
CA LYS A 286 -7.49 -5.79 -3.25
C LYS A 286 -8.09 -4.43 -2.90
N ASP A 287 -7.89 -3.95 -1.68
CA ASP A 287 -8.49 -2.71 -1.18
C ASP A 287 -8.12 -1.50 -2.06
N PHE A 288 -6.92 -1.46 -2.64
CA PHE A 288 -6.58 -0.44 -3.65
C PHE A 288 -7.38 -0.58 -4.95
N LYS A 289 -7.48 -1.78 -5.54
CA LYS A 289 -8.28 -2.01 -6.77
C LYS A 289 -9.75 -1.63 -6.55
N GLU A 290 -10.30 -1.97 -5.39
CA GLU A 290 -11.68 -1.65 -5.01
C GLU A 290 -11.89 -0.13 -4.82
N ALA A 291 -11.02 0.55 -4.05
CA ALA A 291 -11.16 1.98 -3.77
C ALA A 291 -10.79 2.92 -4.93
N SER A 292 -9.98 2.43 -5.88
CA SER A 292 -9.62 3.19 -7.10
C SER A 292 -10.49 2.87 -8.31
N GLY A 293 -11.35 1.84 -8.24
CA GLY A 293 -12.10 1.33 -9.38
C GLY A 293 -11.16 0.90 -10.51
N ALA A 294 -10.08 0.18 -10.20
CA ALA A 294 -9.04 -0.20 -11.15
C ALA A 294 -9.09 -1.70 -11.48
N ALA A 295 -8.98 -2.05 -12.76
CA ALA A 295 -9.04 -3.44 -13.20
C ALA A 295 -7.73 -4.15 -12.86
N GLY A 296 -7.84 -5.27 -12.15
CA GLY A 296 -6.72 -6.15 -11.86
C GLY A 296 -6.29 -6.89 -13.12
N SER A 297 -5.12 -6.54 -13.64
CA SER A 297 -4.41 -7.32 -14.66
C SER A 297 -3.47 -8.29 -13.95
N GLU A 298 -4.01 -9.45 -13.58
CA GLU A 298 -3.28 -10.52 -12.88
C GLU A 298 -2.28 -11.19 -13.84
N LEU A 299 -0.99 -11.15 -13.53
CA LEU A 299 0.06 -11.75 -14.34
C LEU A 299 0.01 -13.30 -14.24
N PRO A 300 -0.12 -14.06 -15.35
CA PRO A 300 -0.18 -15.51 -15.30
C PRO A 300 1.12 -16.15 -14.79
N LYS A 301 0.98 -17.12 -13.87
CA LYS A 301 2.09 -17.98 -13.38
C LYS A 301 2.72 -18.89 -14.46
N ASP A 302 2.15 -18.96 -15.66
CA ASP A 302 2.77 -19.57 -16.84
C ASP A 302 3.57 -18.50 -17.59
N GLU A 303 4.89 -18.71 -17.71
CA GLU A 303 5.85 -17.87 -18.43
C GLU A 303 5.47 -17.68 -19.92
N ASN A 304 4.79 -18.67 -20.52
CA ASN A 304 4.36 -18.66 -21.93
C ASN A 304 2.97 -18.03 -22.12
N GLY A 305 2.23 -17.75 -21.04
CA GLY A 305 0.88 -17.22 -21.12
C GLY A 305 0.88 -15.80 -21.70
N LYS A 306 -0.01 -15.50 -22.66
CA LYS A 306 -0.19 -14.11 -23.11
C LYS A 306 -0.72 -13.28 -21.94
N PHE A 307 0.06 -12.27 -21.53
CA PHE A 307 -0.41 -11.18 -20.68
C PHE A 307 -1.09 -10.11 -21.55
N THR A 308 -2.16 -9.51 -21.03
CA THR A 308 -2.88 -8.37 -21.63
C THR A 308 -3.39 -7.51 -20.48
N ILE A 309 -3.23 -6.19 -20.54
CA ILE A 309 -3.79 -5.29 -19.52
C ILE A 309 -5.26 -5.08 -19.84
N THR A 310 -6.14 -5.25 -18.85
CA THR A 310 -7.58 -4.95 -19.00
C THR A 310 -7.79 -3.44 -19.15
N ASP A 311 -8.71 -3.02 -20.03
CA ASP A 311 -9.14 -1.61 -20.04
C ASP A 311 -9.93 -1.27 -18.77
N ASN A 312 -10.04 0.03 -18.45
CA ASN A 312 -10.80 0.50 -17.29
C ASN A 312 -12.18 -0.18 -17.28
N ALA A 313 -12.50 -1.10 -16.36
CA ALA A 313 -12.50 -1.00 -14.90
C ALA A 313 -13.74 -0.26 -14.41
N GLU A 314 -14.71 -1.07 -13.97
CA GLU A 314 -16.00 -0.76 -13.32
C GLU A 314 -16.41 0.73 -13.38
N ASP A 315 -17.45 1.04 -14.17
CA ASP A 315 -18.12 2.34 -14.18
C ASP A 315 -18.92 2.56 -12.89
N LEU A 316 -18.18 2.68 -11.78
CA LEU A 316 -18.70 2.83 -10.44
C LEU A 316 -19.45 4.16 -10.30
N PRO A 317 -20.58 4.18 -9.56
CA PRO A 317 -21.28 5.42 -9.26
C PRO A 317 -20.35 6.44 -8.61
N LEU A 318 -20.34 7.65 -9.15
CA LEU A 318 -19.60 8.78 -8.61
C LEU A 318 -20.43 9.43 -7.50
N ILE A 319 -19.81 9.74 -6.37
CA ILE A 319 -20.46 10.49 -5.29
C ILE A 319 -19.92 11.91 -5.22
N ASN A 320 -20.84 12.87 -5.22
CA ASN A 320 -20.60 14.26 -4.90
C ASN A 320 -21.07 14.53 -3.46
N PHE A 321 -20.15 14.97 -2.58
CA PHE A 321 -20.43 15.34 -1.20
C PHE A 321 -20.60 16.87 -1.08
N PRO A 322 -21.44 17.36 -0.16
CA PRO A 322 -21.59 18.79 0.09
C PRO A 322 -20.29 19.42 0.60
N ASP A 323 -19.92 20.57 0.03
CA ASP A 323 -18.68 21.30 0.39
C ASP A 323 -18.76 21.95 1.80
N GLU A 324 -19.94 22.09 2.39
CA GLU A 324 -20.16 22.77 3.68
C GLU A 324 -19.78 21.91 4.92
N GLY A 325 -19.31 20.67 4.70
CA GLY A 325 -18.96 19.74 5.76
C GLY A 325 -20.18 18.99 6.32
N LEU A 326 -20.07 18.49 7.56
CA LEU A 326 -21.10 17.72 8.24
C LEU A 326 -21.46 18.35 9.60
N GLU A 327 -22.75 18.42 9.91
CA GLU A 327 -23.26 18.90 11.20
C GLU A 327 -23.97 17.77 11.97
N ALA A 328 -23.79 17.77 13.29
CA ALA A 328 -24.52 16.92 14.22
C ALA A 328 -25.13 17.73 15.37
N HIS A 329 -26.32 17.33 15.82
CA HIS A 329 -27.01 17.95 16.96
C HIS A 329 -27.19 16.94 18.08
N GLY A 330 -26.42 17.11 19.15
CA GLY A 330 -26.15 16.04 20.11
C GLY A 330 -25.47 14.88 19.42
N ASN A 331 -25.97 13.67 19.63
CA ASN A 331 -25.49 12.48 18.94
C ASN A 331 -26.13 12.23 17.56
N LYS A 332 -27.02 13.11 17.07
CA LYS A 332 -27.68 12.91 15.77
C LYS A 332 -26.89 13.58 14.65
N LEU A 333 -26.28 12.78 13.79
CA LEU A 333 -25.70 13.20 12.52
C LEU A 333 -26.72 12.95 11.40
N ALA A 334 -26.98 13.94 10.55
CA ALA A 334 -27.85 13.80 9.38
C ALA A 334 -27.24 14.55 8.19
N PHE A 335 -27.16 13.90 7.04
CA PHE A 335 -26.55 14.46 5.85
C PHE A 335 -27.15 13.85 4.57
N SER A 336 -26.76 14.41 3.42
CA SER A 336 -27.05 13.83 2.12
C SER A 336 -25.89 14.05 1.16
N PHE A 337 -25.72 13.12 0.23
CA PHE A 337 -24.79 13.22 -0.89
C PHE A 337 -25.51 12.87 -2.19
N GLU A 338 -24.99 13.37 -3.30
CA GLU A 338 -25.54 13.15 -4.63
C GLU A 338 -24.77 12.03 -5.33
N VAL A 339 -25.47 11.17 -6.06
CA VAL A 339 -24.86 10.06 -6.81
C VAL A 339 -25.14 10.21 -8.29
N THR A 340 -24.08 10.21 -9.10
CA THR A 340 -24.15 10.13 -10.56
C THR A 340 -23.71 8.75 -11.01
N ASN A 341 -24.63 8.01 -11.65
CA ASN A 341 -24.31 6.78 -12.34
C ASN A 341 -23.87 7.10 -13.78
N ASN A 342 -22.71 6.60 -14.21
CA ASN A 342 -22.22 6.76 -15.58
C ASN A 342 -22.30 5.46 -16.41
N SER A 343 -22.70 4.34 -15.83
CA SER A 343 -22.84 3.08 -16.57
C SER A 343 -24.12 3.04 -17.42
N ASP A 344 -24.20 2.01 -18.25
CA ASP A 344 -25.36 1.61 -19.05
C ASP A 344 -26.33 0.67 -18.33
N GLU A 345 -26.03 0.27 -17.08
CA GLU A 345 -26.90 -0.53 -16.21
C GLU A 345 -27.52 0.29 -15.06
N ASP A 346 -28.68 -0.13 -14.56
CA ASP A 346 -29.26 0.44 -13.33
C ASP A 346 -28.48 -0.05 -12.10
N VAL A 347 -28.14 0.86 -11.17
CA VAL A 347 -27.41 0.52 -9.94
C VAL A 347 -28.28 0.76 -8.70
N GLU A 348 -28.29 -0.21 -7.80
CA GLU A 348 -29.02 -0.13 -6.52
C GLU A 348 -28.02 0.02 -5.36
N LEU A 349 -28.16 1.11 -4.60
CA LEU A 349 -27.27 1.48 -3.49
C LEU A 349 -28.06 1.62 -2.18
N TYR A 350 -27.63 0.87 -1.17
CA TYR A 350 -28.12 0.97 0.20
C TYR A 350 -26.92 1.13 1.14
N LEU A 351 -26.77 2.28 1.79
CA LEU A 351 -25.68 2.55 2.73
C LEU A 351 -26.02 1.92 4.09
N THR A 352 -25.16 1.05 4.61
CA THR A 352 -25.44 0.31 5.86
C THR A 352 -24.67 0.87 7.05
N HIS A 353 -23.44 1.30 6.82
CA HIS A 353 -22.58 1.89 7.83
C HIS A 353 -21.75 3.02 7.25
N ILE A 354 -21.35 3.94 8.13
CA ILE A 354 -20.20 4.82 7.93
C ILE A 354 -19.13 4.43 8.94
N VAL A 355 -17.86 4.54 8.54
CA VAL A 355 -16.73 4.42 9.45
C VAL A 355 -16.10 5.81 9.54
N ILE A 356 -16.05 6.36 10.75
CA ILE A 356 -15.46 7.67 11.03
C ILE A 356 -14.15 7.44 11.79
N ASP A 357 -13.07 8.01 11.27
CA ASP A 357 -11.77 8.10 11.92
C ASP A 357 -11.52 9.57 12.27
N ASN A 358 -11.29 9.86 13.56
CA ASN A 358 -11.05 11.21 14.07
C ASN A 358 -9.58 11.44 14.49
N GLY A 359 -8.66 10.54 14.08
CA GLY A 359 -7.24 10.57 14.44
C GLY A 359 -6.94 10.05 15.85
N VAL A 360 -7.95 9.72 16.66
CA VAL A 360 -7.81 9.12 18.00
C VAL A 360 -8.52 7.75 18.06
N ASN A 361 -9.76 7.70 17.57
CA ASN A 361 -10.59 6.49 17.48
C ASN A 361 -11.09 6.29 16.05
N ILE A 362 -11.39 5.04 15.71
CA ILE A 362 -12.14 4.66 14.52
C ILE A 362 -13.44 4.00 14.98
N SER A 363 -14.57 4.63 14.68
CA SER A 363 -15.90 4.18 15.08
C SER A 363 -16.73 3.81 13.85
N LYS A 364 -17.15 2.54 13.79
CA LYS A 364 -18.08 2.02 12.78
C LYS A 364 -19.52 2.21 13.27
N ILE A 365 -20.27 3.02 12.55
CA ILE A 365 -21.59 3.53 12.93
C ILE A 365 -22.63 3.00 11.94
N PRO A 366 -23.65 2.24 12.38
CA PRO A 366 -24.75 1.86 11.50
C PRO A 366 -25.61 3.08 11.16
N VAL A 367 -26.13 3.14 9.94
CA VAL A 367 -26.93 4.27 9.46
C VAL A 367 -28.33 3.84 9.01
N ASP A 368 -29.28 4.75 9.17
CA ASP A 368 -30.58 4.72 8.50
C ASP A 368 -30.43 5.47 7.17
N SER A 369 -30.60 4.75 6.06
CA SER A 369 -30.52 5.30 4.71
C SER A 369 -31.55 4.68 3.79
N GLN A 370 -31.89 5.39 2.70
CA GLN A 370 -32.83 4.86 1.72
C GLN A 370 -32.10 3.94 0.74
N ASN A 371 -32.58 2.70 0.60
CA ASN A 371 -32.18 1.86 -0.53
C ASN A 371 -32.65 2.55 -1.83
N THR A 372 -31.69 3.00 -2.63
CA THR A 372 -31.90 3.93 -3.73
C THR A 372 -31.50 3.26 -5.04
N LYS A 373 -32.47 3.02 -5.91
CA LYS A 373 -32.21 2.58 -7.28
C LYS A 373 -32.00 3.79 -8.20
N ILE A 374 -30.81 3.87 -8.78
CA ILE A 374 -30.34 4.90 -9.71
C ILE A 374 -30.32 4.27 -11.11
N LYS A 375 -30.88 4.94 -12.11
CA LYS A 375 -30.94 4.39 -13.47
C LYS A 375 -29.60 4.48 -14.20
N ALA A 376 -29.45 3.72 -15.28
CA ALA A 376 -28.38 3.90 -16.27
C ALA A 376 -28.24 5.39 -16.67
N SER A 377 -27.01 5.92 -16.63
CA SER A 377 -26.69 7.34 -16.94
C SER A 377 -27.45 8.42 -16.14
N GLU A 378 -28.12 8.08 -15.03
CA GLU A 378 -28.87 9.04 -14.19
C GLU A 378 -27.93 9.82 -13.24
N LYS A 379 -28.20 11.11 -13.07
CA LYS A 379 -27.28 12.05 -12.42
C LYS A 379 -27.85 12.68 -11.16
N ASP A 380 -26.93 13.00 -10.27
CA ASP A 380 -27.09 13.85 -9.09
C ASP A 380 -28.27 13.41 -8.18
N VAL A 381 -28.43 12.09 -8.03
CA VAL A 381 -29.52 11.48 -7.25
C VAL A 381 -29.20 11.59 -5.75
N PRO A 382 -30.03 12.28 -4.93
CA PRO A 382 -29.69 12.57 -3.54
C PRO A 382 -30.02 11.40 -2.60
N ILE A 383 -29.00 10.76 -2.04
CA ILE A 383 -29.16 9.78 -0.96
C ILE A 383 -29.10 10.52 0.38
N ARG A 384 -30.12 10.30 1.23
CA ARG A 384 -30.22 10.86 2.59
C ARG A 384 -29.80 9.82 3.62
N VAL A 385 -29.05 10.26 4.62
CA VAL A 385 -28.45 9.43 5.67
C VAL A 385 -28.70 10.03 7.05
N SER A 386 -29.08 9.20 8.01
CA SER A 386 -29.24 9.54 9.42
C SER A 386 -28.47 8.55 10.28
N ALA A 387 -27.67 9.05 11.22
CA ALA A 387 -26.76 8.24 12.05
C ALA A 387 -26.77 8.70 13.51
N LEU A 388 -26.42 7.78 14.42
CA LEU A 388 -26.19 8.08 15.83
C LEU A 388 -24.69 7.98 16.15
N LEU A 389 -24.06 9.11 16.44
CA LEU A 389 -22.67 9.19 16.87
C LEU A 389 -22.51 8.53 18.26
N PRO A 390 -21.41 7.77 18.51
CA PRO A 390 -21.06 7.30 19.85
C PRO A 390 -20.70 8.44 20.82
N ASP A 391 -20.77 8.18 22.12
CA ASP A 391 -20.53 9.16 23.21
C ASP A 391 -19.09 9.75 23.27
N GLU A 392 -18.18 9.27 22.42
CA GLU A 392 -16.86 9.85 22.20
C GLU A 392 -16.90 11.18 21.44
N TYR A 393 -17.92 11.38 20.59
CA TYR A 393 -18.17 12.64 19.89
C TYR A 393 -18.94 13.60 20.80
N LYS A 394 -18.25 14.63 21.25
CA LYS A 394 -18.74 15.67 22.17
C LYS A 394 -18.84 17.00 21.44
N GLU A 395 -19.40 18.00 22.10
CA GLU A 395 -19.53 19.36 21.55
C GLU A 395 -18.15 19.91 21.11
N GLY A 396 -18.00 20.20 19.82
CA GLY A 396 -16.71 20.57 19.23
C GLY A 396 -16.65 20.35 17.71
N ASN A 397 -15.53 20.74 17.11
CA ASN A 397 -15.25 20.55 15.68
C ASN A 397 -14.15 19.49 15.52
N TYR A 398 -14.38 18.54 14.63
CA TYR A 398 -13.46 17.44 14.33
C TYR A 398 -13.09 17.47 12.85
N ASN A 399 -11.80 17.32 12.52
CA ASN A 399 -11.40 16.87 11.19
C ASN A 399 -11.52 15.34 11.19
N ILE A 400 -12.27 14.78 10.24
CA ILE A 400 -12.53 13.34 10.18
C ILE A 400 -12.23 12.78 8.79
N ILE A 401 -11.87 11.51 8.76
CA ILE A 401 -11.90 10.68 7.56
C ILE A 401 -13.17 9.84 7.64
N MET A 402 -14.06 9.96 6.65
CA MET A 402 -15.29 9.17 6.54
C MET A 402 -15.18 8.17 5.40
N ARG A 403 -15.42 6.89 5.71
CA ARG A 403 -15.55 5.79 4.75
C ARG A 403 -16.99 5.28 4.70
N LEU A 404 -17.48 4.98 3.50
CA LEU A 404 -18.83 4.49 3.26
C LEU A 404 -18.84 2.97 3.07
N GLU A 405 -19.79 2.27 3.72
CA GLU A 405 -19.95 0.82 3.59
C GLU A 405 -21.39 0.45 3.20
N PHE A 406 -21.57 0.18 1.91
CA PHE A 406 -22.84 -0.21 1.29
C PHE A 406 -23.13 -1.71 1.46
N ALA A 407 -24.41 -2.07 1.36
CA ALA A 407 -24.86 -3.46 1.32
C ALA A 407 -24.23 -4.21 0.14
N GLU A 408 -24.19 -5.55 0.24
CA GLU A 408 -23.63 -6.46 -0.79
C GLU A 408 -22.16 -6.20 -1.20
N GLY A 409 -21.47 -5.25 -0.56
CA GLY A 409 -20.15 -4.80 -1.01
C GLY A 409 -20.19 -3.91 -2.26
N LYS A 410 -21.31 -3.24 -2.57
CA LYS A 410 -21.35 -2.24 -3.67
C LYS A 410 -20.26 -1.19 -3.47
N ARG A 411 -19.59 -0.81 -4.56
CA ARG A 411 -18.48 0.15 -4.59
C ARG A 411 -18.91 1.45 -5.25
N VAL A 412 -18.22 2.54 -4.91
CA VAL A 412 -18.51 3.92 -5.33
C VAL A 412 -17.20 4.72 -5.39
N LEU A 413 -17.17 5.85 -6.11
CA LEU A 413 -15.98 6.71 -6.19
C LEU A 413 -16.30 8.17 -5.81
N PRO A 414 -15.66 8.75 -4.77
CA PRO A 414 -14.77 8.11 -3.80
C PRO A 414 -15.55 7.33 -2.73
N GLN A 415 -14.97 6.24 -2.22
CA GLN A 415 -15.53 5.53 -1.06
C GLN A 415 -15.07 6.10 0.30
N VAL A 416 -14.00 6.93 0.30
CA VAL A 416 -13.42 7.58 1.48
C VAL A 416 -13.18 9.07 1.20
N MET A 417 -13.44 9.94 2.18
CA MET A 417 -13.17 11.38 2.09
C MET A 417 -12.60 11.94 3.40
N GLU A 418 -11.87 13.05 3.31
CA GLU A 418 -11.63 13.96 4.44
C GLU A 418 -12.79 14.97 4.50
N THR A 419 -13.32 15.26 5.68
CA THR A 419 -14.34 16.31 5.89
C THR A 419 -14.31 16.84 7.33
N SER A 420 -14.96 17.96 7.60
CA SER A 420 -15.15 18.49 8.96
C SER A 420 -16.51 18.09 9.53
N LEU A 421 -16.52 17.63 10.79
CA LEU A 421 -17.72 17.33 11.56
C LEU A 421 -17.86 18.33 12.72
N ALA A 422 -18.90 19.16 12.67
CA ALA A 422 -19.28 20.08 13.75
C ALA A 422 -20.38 19.45 14.62
N VAL A 423 -20.08 19.24 15.91
CA VAL A 423 -21.02 18.65 16.87
C VAL A 423 -21.54 19.75 17.80
N PHE A 424 -22.82 20.06 17.69
CA PHE A 424 -23.49 21.08 18.51
C PHE A 424 -24.27 20.45 19.67
N PRO A 425 -24.42 21.14 20.82
CA PRO A 425 -25.34 20.72 21.87
C PRO A 425 -26.77 20.62 21.35
N THR A 426 -27.54 19.66 21.86
CA THR A 426 -29.01 19.72 21.72
C THR A 426 -29.57 20.97 22.39
N SER A 427 -30.70 21.48 21.88
CA SER A 427 -31.41 22.61 22.48
C SER A 427 -31.73 22.41 23.97
N PHE A 428 -31.91 21.15 24.41
CA PHE A 428 -32.15 20.80 25.80
C PHE A 428 -30.87 20.78 26.66
N GLN A 429 -29.70 20.44 26.11
CA GLN A 429 -28.41 20.58 26.80
C GLN A 429 -28.06 22.05 27.05
N ARG A 430 -28.24 22.93 26.04
CA ARG A 430 -28.13 24.39 26.21
C ARG A 430 -29.05 24.91 27.31
N LEU A 431 -30.28 24.41 27.37
CA LEU A 431 -31.24 24.78 28.41
C LEU A 431 -30.80 24.27 29.79
N LYS A 432 -30.33 23.02 29.89
CA LYS A 432 -29.92 22.38 31.16
C LYS A 432 -28.69 23.01 31.82
N ASN A 433 -27.74 23.50 31.03
CA ASN A 433 -26.58 24.24 31.53
C ASN A 433 -26.88 25.74 31.80
N SER A 434 -28.15 26.16 31.67
CA SER A 434 -28.56 27.55 31.90
C SER A 434 -29.47 27.68 33.12
N ASN A 435 -29.40 28.82 33.81
CA ASN A 435 -30.33 29.16 34.89
C ASN A 435 -31.77 29.36 34.39
N VAL A 436 -32.05 29.27 33.08
CA VAL A 436 -33.39 29.44 32.50
C VAL A 436 -34.36 28.36 33.00
N ILE A 437 -33.92 27.12 33.25
CA ILE A 437 -34.79 26.11 33.87
C ILE A 437 -35.19 26.53 35.29
N TRP A 438 -34.24 27.08 36.07
CA TRP A 438 -34.52 27.64 37.40
C TRP A 438 -35.45 28.86 37.32
N PHE A 439 -35.31 29.75 36.34
CA PHE A 439 -36.23 30.88 36.16
C PHE A 439 -37.64 30.46 35.70
N ILE A 440 -37.76 29.45 34.83
CA ILE A 440 -39.06 28.87 34.44
C ILE A 440 -39.72 28.21 35.66
N LEU A 441 -38.98 27.41 36.43
CA LEU A 441 -39.49 26.71 37.60
C LEU A 441 -39.85 27.70 38.74
N LEU A 442 -39.05 28.74 38.94
CA LEU A 442 -39.37 29.88 39.82
C LEU A 442 -40.66 30.58 39.38
N GLY A 443 -40.81 30.87 38.08
CA GLY A 443 -42.01 31.48 37.52
C GLY A 443 -43.26 30.62 37.68
N LEU A 444 -43.14 29.30 37.56
CA LEU A 444 -44.22 28.33 37.75
C LEU A 444 -44.61 28.23 39.24
N ILE A 445 -43.63 28.24 40.16
CA ILE A 445 -43.88 28.36 41.60
C ILE A 445 -44.58 29.69 41.94
N LEU A 446 -44.15 30.81 41.34
CA LEU A 446 -44.74 32.13 41.56
C LEU A 446 -46.18 32.20 41.02
N LEU A 447 -46.45 31.58 39.87
CA LEU A 447 -47.80 31.40 39.32
C LEU A 447 -48.69 30.57 40.27
N LEU A 448 -48.20 29.43 40.77
CA LEU A 448 -48.93 28.59 41.72
C LEU A 448 -49.18 29.32 43.06
N LEU A 449 -48.21 30.09 43.54
CA LEU A 449 -48.35 30.93 44.73
C LEU A 449 -49.39 32.03 44.50
N LEU A 450 -49.41 32.67 43.33
CA LEU A 450 -50.39 33.69 42.96
C LEU A 450 -51.81 33.09 42.85
N ILE A 451 -51.97 31.90 42.26
CA ILE A 451 -53.23 31.16 42.22
C ILE A 451 -53.70 30.80 43.65
N PHE A 452 -52.80 30.27 44.49
CA PHE A 452 -53.09 29.99 45.90
C PHE A 452 -53.50 31.25 46.67
N LEU A 453 -52.84 32.39 46.43
CA LEU A 453 -53.11 33.66 47.09
C LEU A 453 -54.47 34.24 46.63
N ILE A 454 -54.83 34.11 45.36
CA ILE A 454 -56.17 34.44 44.84
C ILE A 454 -57.24 33.58 45.52
N VAL A 455 -57.04 32.26 45.61
CA VAL A 455 -57.95 31.33 46.30
C VAL A 455 -58.05 31.65 47.80
N PHE A 456 -56.95 32.04 48.45
CA PHE A 456 -56.90 32.40 49.87
C PHE A 456 -57.64 33.71 50.15
N PHE A 457 -57.43 34.76 49.34
CA PHE A 457 -58.09 36.06 49.52
C PHE A 457 -59.57 36.03 49.15
N THR A 458 -59.97 35.28 48.12
CA THR A 458 -61.40 35.06 47.81
C THR A 458 -62.12 34.31 48.93
N ARG A 459 -61.44 33.43 49.67
CA ARG A 459 -61.97 32.77 50.88
C ARG A 459 -62.01 33.65 52.13
N ARG A 460 -61.46 34.88 52.13
CA ARG A 460 -61.27 35.71 53.34
C ARG A 460 -61.93 37.09 53.32
N ARG A 461 -62.85 37.38 52.38
CA ARG A 461 -63.63 38.64 52.40
C ARG A 461 -65.09 38.42 52.83
N GLY A 462 -65.30 38.46 54.14
CA GLY A 462 -66.57 38.79 54.78
C GLY A 462 -66.35 39.88 55.85
N SER A 463 -67.37 40.72 56.07
CA SER A 463 -67.44 41.82 57.07
C SER A 463 -66.38 42.93 57.04
N SER A 464 -66.84 44.14 56.74
CA SER A 464 -66.25 45.47 57.02
C SER A 464 -66.61 45.90 58.48
N PRO A 465 -66.51 47.19 58.94
CA PRO A 465 -65.90 48.41 58.37
C PRO A 465 -65.08 49.28 59.37
N SER A 466 -64.58 50.44 58.92
CA SER A 466 -64.33 51.68 59.71
C SER A 466 -63.27 51.65 60.84
N SER A 467 -62.73 52.76 61.38
CA SER A 467 -62.42 54.12 60.86
C SER A 467 -61.61 54.88 61.93
N ASN A 468 -60.57 55.65 61.56
CA ASN A 468 -60.34 57.03 62.06
C ASN A 468 -59.03 57.66 61.54
N GLN A 469 -58.92 58.98 61.71
CA GLN A 469 -57.80 59.84 61.33
C GLN A 469 -56.81 60.04 62.49
N VAL A 470 -55.60 60.55 62.20
CA VAL A 470 -55.08 61.84 62.74
C VAL A 470 -53.79 62.23 62.00
N ARG A 471 -53.45 63.52 61.97
CA ARG A 471 -52.26 64.12 61.32
C ARG A 471 -51.09 64.16 62.33
N TYR A 472 -49.81 64.15 61.94
CA TYR A 472 -48.97 65.30 61.51
C TYR A 472 -47.49 64.81 61.42
N ALA A 473 -46.52 65.40 60.71
CA ALA A 473 -46.53 66.49 59.71
C ALA A 473 -45.40 66.27 58.65
N ALA A 474 -44.36 67.11 58.61
CA ALA A 474 -43.29 67.12 57.60
C ALA A 474 -41.89 67.38 58.21
N ALA A 475 -40.82 66.89 57.56
CA ALA A 475 -39.53 67.57 57.37
C ALA A 475 -38.56 66.71 56.52
N GLY A 476 -37.56 67.36 55.90
CA GLY A 476 -36.29 66.74 55.51
C GLY A 476 -36.24 66.08 54.11
N SER A 477 -35.51 66.72 53.19
CA SER A 477 -35.04 66.13 51.94
C SER A 477 -33.50 66.19 51.86
N GLN A 478 -32.94 65.45 50.90
CA GLN A 478 -31.58 65.54 50.34
C GLN A 478 -30.42 64.65 50.86
N ILE A 479 -30.07 63.68 49.99
CA ILE A 479 -28.75 63.26 49.46
C ILE A 479 -27.49 63.13 50.36
N ASN A 480 -26.86 61.94 50.24
CA ASN A 480 -25.43 61.69 49.93
C ASN A 480 -24.45 61.19 51.03
N TYR A 481 -23.35 60.58 50.54
CA TYR A 481 -22.06 60.25 51.19
C TYR A 481 -21.97 59.01 52.11
N GLN A 482 -20.81 58.33 52.31
CA GLN A 482 -19.68 57.91 51.42
C GLN A 482 -18.71 56.93 52.18
N GLU A 483 -17.53 56.62 51.59
CA GLU A 483 -16.25 56.19 52.25
C GLU A 483 -16.14 54.80 52.91
N GLU A 484 -14.96 54.18 53.18
CA GLU A 484 -13.59 54.04 52.57
C GLU A 484 -12.94 52.83 53.33
N ASP A 485 -11.87 52.10 52.99
CA ASP A 485 -10.88 51.92 51.89
C ASP A 485 -10.28 50.50 52.07
N LYS A 486 -9.54 49.97 51.08
CA LYS A 486 -8.14 49.48 51.27
C LYS A 486 -7.47 49.01 49.97
N ARG A 487 -7.03 49.98 49.17
CA ARG A 487 -5.62 50.15 48.70
C ARG A 487 -4.77 48.85 48.57
N TYR A 488 -4.56 48.29 47.38
CA TYR A 488 -3.51 48.62 46.37
C TYR A 488 -2.08 48.07 46.68
N PRO A 489 -1.13 47.89 45.71
CA PRO A 489 -1.00 48.64 44.44
C PRO A 489 -0.50 47.94 43.14
N HIS A 490 -0.82 48.56 41.99
CA HIS A 490 0.00 48.70 40.74
C HIS A 490 0.32 47.43 39.89
N LYS A 491 0.55 47.45 38.55
CA LYS A 491 0.44 48.41 37.40
C LYS A 491 0.73 47.60 36.09
N LEU A 492 0.52 48.01 34.82
CA LEU A 492 -0.18 49.12 34.12
C LEU A 492 -0.32 48.70 32.62
N SER A 493 -1.33 49.24 31.90
CA SER A 493 -1.47 49.35 30.43
C SER A 493 -1.47 48.03 29.58
N GLU A 494 -2.28 47.84 28.54
CA GLU A 494 -2.70 48.72 27.41
C GLU A 494 -1.52 49.02 26.46
N GLU A 495 -1.64 48.98 25.12
CA GLU A 495 -2.81 48.84 24.24
C GLU A 495 -2.41 48.11 22.93
N ASP A 496 -3.37 47.87 22.02
CA ASP A 496 -3.14 47.20 20.72
C ASP A 496 -2.28 48.00 19.73
N ASP A 497 -1.66 47.32 18.75
CA ASP A 497 -1.91 47.68 17.34
C ASP A 497 -1.61 46.52 16.36
N HIS A 498 -2.34 46.50 15.23
CA HIS A 498 -2.33 45.42 14.22
C HIS A 498 -1.95 45.97 12.82
N ALA A 499 -0.65 46.04 12.46
CA ALA A 499 -0.27 46.29 11.06
C ALA A 499 1.16 45.88 10.64
N SER A 500 1.29 44.72 9.98
CA SER A 500 2.28 44.46 8.90
C SER A 500 3.78 44.42 9.28
N ARG A 501 4.71 43.79 8.52
CA ARG A 501 4.62 42.93 7.33
C ARG A 501 5.92 42.10 7.18
N LEU A 502 5.85 41.02 6.39
CA LEU A 502 6.92 40.41 5.59
C LEU A 502 8.37 40.96 5.77
N ASN A 503 9.23 40.18 6.43
CA ASN A 503 10.58 39.81 5.97
C ASN A 503 11.22 38.81 6.94
N GLY A 504 11.93 37.79 6.44
CA GLY A 504 12.47 36.72 7.29
C GLY A 504 13.14 35.52 6.59
N PHE A 505 13.22 35.50 5.26
CA PHE A 505 14.19 34.64 4.58
C PHE A 505 15.61 35.17 4.80
N ASN A 506 16.60 34.26 4.80
CA ASN A 506 18.03 34.50 5.03
C ASN A 506 18.46 34.83 6.47
N SER A 507 19.01 33.82 7.16
CA SER A 507 20.18 33.97 8.03
C SER A 507 20.86 32.61 8.18
N ALA A 508 21.93 32.38 7.43
CA ALA A 508 22.73 31.17 7.47
C ALA A 508 24.17 31.49 7.91
N SER A 509 24.89 30.45 8.35
CA SER A 509 26.33 30.40 8.62
C SER A 509 26.85 31.04 9.92
N SER A 510 27.37 30.18 10.81
CA SER A 510 28.79 30.19 11.24
C SER A 510 29.04 28.98 12.16
N ASN A 511 30.20 28.29 12.15
CA ASN A 511 31.39 28.44 11.31
C ASN A 511 32.32 27.18 11.35
N THR A 512 33.24 27.06 10.36
CA THR A 512 34.60 26.47 10.51
C THR A 512 34.70 24.92 10.67
N SER A 513 35.62 24.14 10.06
CA SER A 513 36.88 24.42 9.32
C SER A 513 37.32 23.29 8.36
N ILE A 514 37.95 23.66 7.22
CA ILE A 514 39.22 23.12 6.62
C ILE A 514 39.25 21.61 6.27
N TYR A 515 39.51 21.15 5.04
CA TYR A 515 40.67 21.47 4.17
C TYR A 515 40.33 21.90 2.73
N SER A 516 41.33 22.45 2.04
CA SER A 516 41.26 22.99 0.68
C SER A 516 42.37 22.44 -0.23
N GLU A 517 42.08 22.18 -1.51
CA GLU A 517 43.10 22.26 -2.56
C GLU A 517 42.50 22.67 -3.93
N THR A 518 43.35 23.16 -4.82
CA THR A 518 43.09 24.01 -6.00
C THR A 518 43.45 23.30 -7.33
N LYS A 519 42.98 23.63 -8.55
CA LYS A 519 41.97 24.57 -9.13
C LYS A 519 41.74 24.21 -10.63
N ASN A 520 40.72 24.80 -11.27
CA ASN A 520 40.56 25.01 -12.75
C ASN A 520 40.27 23.73 -13.62
N PHE A 521 39.53 23.78 -14.74
CA PHE A 521 38.90 24.90 -15.46
C PHE A 521 37.60 24.49 -16.21
N ALA A 522 36.65 25.44 -16.32
CA ALA A 522 35.46 25.58 -17.19
C ALA A 522 34.74 24.37 -17.86
N GLY A 523 33.42 24.34 -17.68
CA GLY A 523 32.42 23.68 -18.53
C GLY A 523 31.01 23.98 -18.00
N ASP A 524 30.19 24.73 -18.74
CA ASP A 524 28.88 25.20 -18.26
C ASP A 524 27.81 24.10 -18.24
N GLY A 525 26.90 24.17 -17.27
CA GLY A 525 25.90 23.15 -16.97
C GLY A 525 25.52 23.14 -15.49
N GLY A 526 24.53 23.96 -15.10
CA GLY A 526 24.05 24.06 -13.72
C GLY A 526 23.59 22.71 -13.15
N SER A 527 24.17 22.30 -12.01
CA SER A 527 24.02 20.96 -11.46
C SER A 527 22.74 20.80 -10.62
N ILE A 528 21.95 19.77 -10.91
CA ILE A 528 20.69 19.47 -10.22
C ILE A 528 20.94 18.60 -8.98
N TYR A 529 21.68 19.15 -8.01
CA TYR A 529 21.96 18.47 -6.73
C TYR A 529 21.80 19.44 -5.55
N SER A 530 20.76 19.24 -4.72
CA SER A 530 20.65 19.92 -3.42
C SER A 530 21.79 19.48 -2.49
N ALA A 531 22.23 20.37 -1.61
CA ALA A 531 23.23 20.09 -0.58
C ALA A 531 22.82 18.91 0.33
N ASP A 532 21.52 18.76 0.61
CA ASP A 532 20.96 17.68 1.44
C ASP A 532 21.35 16.28 0.94
N ASN A 533 21.51 16.12 -0.39
CA ASN A 533 21.90 14.84 -0.96
C ASN A 533 23.38 14.50 -0.71
N LEU A 534 24.24 15.51 -0.49
CA LEU A 534 25.65 15.29 -0.21
C LEU A 534 25.83 14.77 1.22
N ASP A 535 25.16 15.40 2.19
CA ASP A 535 25.19 14.98 3.59
C ASP A 535 24.46 13.65 3.81
N ARG A 536 23.36 13.37 3.08
CA ARG A 536 22.70 12.05 3.10
C ARG A 536 23.58 10.94 2.50
N VAL A 537 24.42 11.23 1.50
CA VAL A 537 25.42 10.28 1.00
C VAL A 537 26.59 10.12 1.99
N ALA A 538 26.92 11.15 2.77
CA ALA A 538 27.90 11.05 3.85
C ALA A 538 27.39 10.20 5.03
N SER A 539 26.13 10.37 5.45
CA SER A 539 25.52 9.56 6.52
C SER A 539 25.37 8.10 6.08
N GLN A 540 24.88 7.83 4.86
CA GLN A 540 24.81 6.46 4.32
C GLN A 540 26.17 5.74 4.32
N ARG A 541 27.28 6.45 4.06
CA ARG A 541 28.64 5.88 4.15
C ARG A 541 29.05 5.56 5.60
N GLN A 542 28.63 6.37 6.57
CA GLN A 542 28.87 6.09 7.99
C GLN A 542 28.03 4.89 8.47
N ASP A 543 26.77 4.82 8.06
CA ASP A 543 25.89 3.68 8.36
C ASP A 543 26.40 2.38 7.71
N ASP A 544 26.86 2.42 6.45
CA ASP A 544 27.52 1.29 5.79
C ASP A 544 28.83 0.89 6.49
N GLU A 545 29.62 1.84 7.00
CA GLU A 545 30.80 1.53 7.82
C GLU A 545 30.42 0.87 9.15
N VAL A 546 29.36 1.33 9.82
CA VAL A 546 28.86 0.72 11.06
C VAL A 546 28.29 -0.68 10.81
N LEU A 547 27.53 -0.87 9.72
CA LEU A 547 27.07 -2.19 9.25
C LEU A 547 28.24 -3.11 8.94
N ARG A 548 29.26 -2.62 8.21
CA ARG A 548 30.48 -3.36 7.90
C ARG A 548 31.26 -3.75 9.15
N ARG A 549 31.39 -2.85 10.14
CA ARG A 549 31.98 -3.15 11.46
C ARG A 549 31.14 -4.16 12.24
N ARG A 550 29.80 -4.09 12.18
CA ARG A 550 28.89 -5.04 12.85
C ARG A 550 28.91 -6.43 12.21
N VAL A 551 29.00 -6.54 10.88
CA VAL A 551 29.17 -7.81 10.16
C VAL A 551 30.56 -8.41 10.43
N LEU A 552 31.61 -7.58 10.47
CA LEU A 552 32.93 -8.02 10.92
C LEU A 552 32.90 -8.52 12.38
N ALA A 553 32.20 -7.83 13.29
CA ALA A 553 32.03 -8.25 14.67
C ALA A 553 31.27 -9.60 14.80
N ALA A 554 30.18 -9.78 14.04
CA ALA A 554 29.43 -11.03 14.01
C ALA A 554 30.27 -12.22 13.50
N SER A 555 31.22 -11.98 12.59
CA SER A 555 32.10 -13.03 12.04
C SER A 555 33.09 -13.66 13.05
N PHE A 556 33.18 -13.15 14.29
CA PHE A 556 33.97 -13.77 15.36
C PHE A 556 33.22 -14.84 16.18
N ALA A 557 31.90 -14.99 15.99
CA ALA A 557 31.04 -15.76 16.89
C ALA A 557 31.06 -17.30 16.70
N ALA A 558 31.51 -17.81 15.55
CA ALA A 558 31.40 -19.23 15.18
C ALA A 558 32.76 -19.88 14.86
N LYS A 559 33.44 -20.44 15.88
CA LYS A 559 34.63 -21.29 15.70
C LYS A 559 34.26 -22.77 15.53
N GLU A 560 33.67 -23.10 14.38
CA GLU A 560 33.65 -24.49 13.91
C GLU A 560 35.09 -25.00 13.70
N PRO A 561 35.44 -26.23 14.13
CA PRO A 561 36.79 -26.77 13.97
C PRO A 561 37.11 -27.05 12.50
N ARG A 562 38.26 -26.55 12.03
CA ARG A 562 38.73 -26.70 10.63
C ARG A 562 39.23 -28.12 10.32
N GLY A 563 38.33 -29.09 10.25
CA GLY A 563 38.62 -30.46 9.81
C GLY A 563 38.65 -30.60 8.28
N THR A 564 39.67 -31.26 7.73
CA THR A 564 39.73 -31.64 6.31
C THR A 564 39.00 -32.96 6.08
N TYR A 565 37.66 -32.90 6.03
CA TYR A 565 36.79 -34.08 5.86
C TYR A 565 36.68 -34.60 4.41
N MET A 566 37.30 -33.95 3.43
CA MET A 566 37.31 -34.36 2.02
C MET A 566 38.71 -34.22 1.40
N SER A 567 39.01 -35.05 0.40
CA SER A 567 40.17 -34.91 -0.46
C SER A 567 39.98 -33.80 -1.51
N PRO A 568 41.02 -33.05 -1.91
CA PRO A 568 40.93 -32.09 -3.02
C PRO A 568 40.45 -32.74 -4.31
N ALA A 569 39.68 -32.00 -5.12
CA ALA A 569 39.35 -32.41 -6.48
C ALA A 569 40.58 -32.39 -7.39
N ASN A 570 40.60 -33.24 -8.43
CA ASN A 570 41.72 -33.30 -9.36
C ASN A 570 41.74 -32.08 -10.30
N PHE A 571 42.85 -31.35 -10.34
CA PHE A 571 43.02 -30.19 -11.22
C PHE A 571 42.98 -30.55 -12.71
N PHE A 572 43.50 -31.74 -13.06
CA PHE A 572 43.68 -32.24 -14.43
C PHE A 572 42.60 -33.24 -14.86
N GLU A 573 41.45 -33.23 -14.20
CA GLU A 573 40.33 -34.14 -14.50
C GLU A 573 39.69 -33.78 -15.86
N THR A 574 39.62 -34.75 -16.77
CA THR A 574 38.95 -34.59 -18.06
C THR A 574 37.45 -34.33 -17.85
N ILE A 575 36.96 -33.23 -18.38
CA ILE A 575 35.54 -32.88 -18.33
C ILE A 575 34.83 -33.55 -19.51
N GLU A 576 33.89 -34.44 -19.23
CA GLU A 576 32.99 -35.02 -20.23
C GLU A 576 32.16 -33.90 -20.90
N ILE A 577 31.92 -33.99 -22.20
CA ILE A 577 31.16 -32.99 -22.96
C ILE A 577 29.75 -33.52 -23.22
N LYS A 578 28.75 -32.98 -22.49
CA LYS A 578 27.33 -33.32 -22.67
C LYS A 578 26.72 -32.66 -23.90
N ARG A 579 27.11 -31.42 -24.23
CA ARG A 579 26.57 -30.64 -25.36
C ARG A 579 27.64 -29.74 -25.96
N ASN A 580 27.54 -29.45 -27.26
CA ASN A 580 28.43 -28.52 -27.94
C ASN A 580 27.87 -27.07 -27.95
N LYS A 581 27.56 -26.50 -26.79
CA LYS A 581 27.12 -25.11 -26.61
C LYS A 581 28.14 -24.37 -25.74
N SER A 582 28.54 -23.15 -26.12
CA SER A 582 29.29 -22.27 -25.20
C SER A 582 28.32 -21.54 -24.27
N GLY A 583 28.71 -21.38 -23.01
CA GLY A 583 27.94 -20.68 -21.99
C GLY A 583 28.73 -19.49 -21.44
N MET A 584 28.05 -18.54 -20.82
CA MET A 584 28.67 -17.36 -20.22
C MET A 584 28.28 -17.25 -18.75
N THR A 585 29.23 -16.94 -17.88
CA THR A 585 29.09 -17.09 -16.43
C THR A 585 29.60 -15.84 -15.70
N GLU A 586 28.80 -15.31 -14.78
CA GLU A 586 29.23 -14.32 -13.78
C GLU A 586 29.53 -15.01 -12.44
N ILE A 587 30.58 -14.59 -11.73
CA ILE A 587 30.67 -14.77 -10.27
C ILE A 587 30.15 -13.53 -9.54
N TYR A 588 29.23 -13.74 -8.61
CA TYR A 588 28.86 -12.74 -7.62
C TYR A 588 29.46 -13.09 -6.26
N VAL A 589 30.33 -12.21 -5.74
CA VAL A 589 30.91 -12.30 -4.39
C VAL A 589 30.23 -11.26 -3.51
N LEU A 590 29.62 -11.68 -2.41
CA LEU A 590 28.88 -10.80 -1.50
C LEU A 590 29.82 -9.75 -0.90
N ASN A 591 29.37 -8.50 -0.81
CA ASN A 591 30.11 -7.33 -0.29
C ASN A 591 31.41 -6.98 -1.04
N GLN A 592 31.69 -7.60 -2.20
CA GLN A 592 32.81 -7.26 -3.07
C GLN A 592 32.37 -6.26 -4.17
N ASN A 593 33.23 -5.30 -4.52
CA ASN A 593 32.96 -4.42 -5.66
C ASN A 593 32.94 -5.25 -6.96
N ARG A 594 31.82 -5.17 -7.71
CA ARG A 594 31.63 -5.91 -8.96
C ARG A 594 32.42 -5.32 -10.13
N ASN A 595 32.76 -4.03 -10.10
CA ASN A 595 33.40 -3.34 -11.22
C ASN A 595 34.93 -3.55 -11.23
N ILE A 596 35.35 -4.78 -11.57
CA ILE A 596 36.76 -5.16 -11.77
C ILE A 596 37.05 -5.58 -13.23
N GLY A 597 36.28 -5.04 -14.18
CA GLY A 597 36.37 -5.38 -15.61
C GLY A 597 36.06 -6.86 -15.90
N ARG A 598 36.73 -7.41 -16.93
CA ARG A 598 36.56 -8.79 -17.43
C ARG A 598 37.13 -9.89 -16.51
N ARG A 599 36.95 -9.75 -15.19
CA ARG A 599 37.37 -10.72 -14.17
C ARG A 599 36.20 -11.47 -13.54
N ASN A 600 35.02 -10.85 -13.44
CA ASN A 600 33.85 -11.52 -12.87
C ASN A 600 33.05 -12.31 -13.90
N ILE A 601 33.13 -11.97 -15.20
CA ILE A 601 32.31 -12.57 -16.26
C ILE A 601 33.22 -13.17 -17.33
N HIS A 602 32.99 -14.45 -17.66
CA HIS A 602 33.76 -15.19 -18.68
C HIS A 602 32.85 -16.04 -19.57
N VAL A 603 33.27 -16.31 -20.81
CA VAL A 603 32.65 -17.31 -21.69
C VAL A 603 33.42 -18.62 -21.57
N MET A 604 32.72 -19.71 -21.29
CA MET A 604 33.27 -21.06 -21.19
C MET A 604 32.84 -21.92 -22.39
N LYS A 605 33.79 -22.67 -22.95
CA LYS A 605 33.51 -23.71 -23.95
C LYS A 605 33.29 -25.06 -23.25
N PRO A 606 32.52 -26.00 -23.83
CA PRO A 606 32.42 -27.35 -23.30
C PRO A 606 33.81 -27.97 -23.09
N GLY A 607 33.98 -28.70 -21.99
CA GLY A 607 35.25 -29.35 -21.66
C GLY A 607 36.30 -28.41 -21.03
N THR A 608 35.98 -27.13 -20.78
CA THR A 608 36.95 -26.16 -20.22
C THR A 608 36.74 -25.90 -18.73
N SER A 609 37.79 -25.39 -18.06
CA SER A 609 37.71 -24.91 -16.69
C SER A 609 38.44 -23.59 -16.48
N LEU A 610 38.00 -22.83 -15.47
CA LEU A 610 38.51 -21.52 -15.08
C LEU A 610 38.75 -21.49 -13.56
N THR A 611 39.87 -20.93 -13.09
CA THR A 611 40.22 -20.98 -11.66
C THR A 611 39.57 -19.87 -10.86
N LEU A 612 39.30 -20.17 -9.58
CA LEU A 612 38.74 -19.28 -8.58
C LEU A 612 39.73 -19.13 -7.42
N GLY A 613 40.03 -17.90 -7.00
CA GLY A 613 40.86 -17.65 -5.82
C GLY A 613 41.21 -16.18 -5.60
N GLY A 614 42.13 -15.92 -4.67
CA GLY A 614 42.66 -14.57 -4.42
C GLY A 614 43.94 -14.24 -5.22
N GLY A 615 44.32 -15.07 -6.19
CA GLY A 615 45.53 -14.88 -6.98
C GLY A 615 45.32 -13.89 -8.12
N LYS A 616 46.34 -13.05 -8.40
CA LYS A 616 46.35 -12.18 -9.61
C LYS A 616 46.19 -12.96 -10.93
N THR A 617 46.53 -14.25 -10.91
CA THR A 617 46.43 -15.21 -12.02
C THR A 617 45.12 -15.99 -12.08
N ASP A 618 44.24 -15.88 -11.08
CA ASP A 618 42.94 -16.59 -11.12
C ASP A 618 41.97 -15.90 -12.09
N ASN A 619 41.15 -16.68 -12.79
CA ASN A 619 40.17 -16.17 -13.74
C ASN A 619 39.07 -15.39 -13.02
N PHE A 620 38.47 -16.01 -12.01
CA PHE A 620 37.52 -15.42 -11.08
C PHE A 620 38.24 -15.00 -9.79
N LEU A 621 38.08 -13.74 -9.37
CA LEU A 621 38.86 -13.15 -8.28
C LEU A 621 38.02 -12.90 -7.01
N ILE A 622 38.44 -13.47 -5.88
CA ILE A 622 37.94 -13.14 -4.55
C ILE A 622 39.01 -12.34 -3.80
N PHE A 623 38.76 -11.05 -3.58
CA PHE A 623 39.69 -10.10 -2.99
C PHE A 623 39.15 -9.34 -1.77
N LEU A 624 37.89 -9.57 -1.36
CA LEU A 624 37.27 -8.93 -0.19
C LEU A 624 38.10 -9.12 1.10
N VAL A 625 38.72 -10.28 1.26
CA VAL A 625 39.75 -10.58 2.27
C VAL A 625 40.86 -11.43 1.62
N PRO A 626 42.07 -11.50 2.19
CA PRO A 626 43.14 -12.32 1.63
C PRO A 626 42.81 -13.81 1.60
N PHE A 627 42.76 -14.37 0.39
CA PHE A 627 42.73 -15.81 0.11
C PHE A 627 43.93 -16.17 -0.79
N PRO A 628 44.45 -17.42 -0.75
CA PRO A 628 45.46 -17.86 -1.70
C PRO A 628 44.88 -18.02 -3.11
N ALA A 629 45.78 -18.09 -4.10
CA ALA A 629 45.41 -18.43 -5.47
C ALA A 629 44.86 -19.86 -5.59
N ARG A 630 44.00 -20.14 -6.58
CA ARG A 630 43.42 -21.47 -6.87
C ARG A 630 42.82 -22.16 -5.63
N LEU A 631 41.72 -21.61 -5.12
CA LEU A 631 40.83 -22.23 -4.14
C LEU A 631 40.02 -23.37 -4.75
N ALA A 632 39.54 -23.17 -5.99
CA ALA A 632 38.69 -24.08 -6.75
C ALA A 632 38.85 -23.82 -8.26
N GLN A 633 38.20 -24.61 -9.10
CA GLN A 633 37.97 -24.31 -10.52
C GLN A 633 36.50 -24.56 -10.89
N VAL A 634 35.92 -23.67 -11.68
CA VAL A 634 34.65 -23.92 -12.37
C VAL A 634 34.95 -24.80 -13.57
N ARG A 635 34.20 -25.87 -13.75
CA ARG A 635 34.23 -26.79 -14.90
C ARG A 635 32.91 -26.65 -15.66
N TYR A 636 32.92 -26.71 -16.98
CA TYR A 636 31.71 -26.62 -17.81
C TYR A 636 31.65 -27.77 -18.83
N ASP A 637 30.59 -28.58 -18.77
CA ASP A 637 30.39 -29.73 -19.67
C ASP A 637 29.60 -29.40 -20.95
N GLY A 638 29.23 -28.12 -21.14
CA GLY A 638 28.40 -27.66 -22.25
C GLY A 638 26.91 -27.61 -21.97
N GLN A 639 26.47 -28.14 -20.83
CA GLN A 639 25.12 -28.01 -20.29
C GLN A 639 25.16 -27.40 -18.88
N ASP A 640 25.90 -28.04 -17.96
CA ASP A 640 25.95 -27.71 -16.54
C ASP A 640 27.34 -27.18 -16.12
N TYR A 641 27.38 -26.36 -15.07
CA TYR A 641 28.62 -25.87 -14.46
C TYR A 641 28.86 -26.57 -13.12
N HIS A 642 30.11 -26.95 -12.82
CA HIS A 642 30.47 -27.67 -11.60
C HIS A 642 31.64 -26.99 -10.92
N LEU A 643 31.58 -26.77 -9.60
CA LEU A 643 32.68 -26.18 -8.83
C LEU A 643 33.52 -27.29 -8.19
N ALA A 644 34.73 -27.50 -8.70
CA ALA A 644 35.68 -28.46 -8.16
C ALA A 644 36.65 -27.80 -7.17
N ILE A 645 36.62 -28.25 -5.91
CA ILE A 645 37.29 -27.65 -4.77
C ILE A 645 38.74 -28.15 -4.67
N LEU A 646 39.69 -27.25 -4.91
CA LEU A 646 41.12 -27.55 -4.91
C LEU A 646 41.76 -27.41 -3.52
N LYS A 647 41.12 -26.66 -2.61
CA LYS A 647 41.62 -26.41 -1.24
C LYS A 647 40.51 -26.53 -0.19
N PRO A 648 40.06 -27.77 0.14
CA PRO A 648 38.97 -28.02 1.09
C PRO A 648 39.05 -27.29 2.44
N LYS A 649 40.25 -27.00 2.96
CA LYS A 649 40.41 -26.26 4.23
C LYS A 649 39.80 -24.85 4.25
N TYR A 650 39.41 -24.30 3.09
CA TYR A 650 38.68 -23.03 2.96
C TYR A 650 37.17 -23.20 2.80
N PHE A 651 36.65 -24.41 2.61
CA PHE A 651 35.24 -24.72 2.31
C PHE A 651 34.63 -25.62 3.42
N PRO A 652 34.56 -25.16 4.69
CA PRO A 652 34.23 -26.03 5.84
C PRO A 652 32.77 -26.53 5.85
N TYR A 653 31.89 -25.95 5.04
CA TYR A 653 30.47 -26.31 4.97
C TYR A 653 30.12 -27.29 3.84
N GLU A 654 31.02 -27.47 2.88
CA GLU A 654 30.79 -28.36 1.74
C GLU A 654 31.00 -29.82 2.14
N LYS A 655 30.17 -30.72 1.60
CA LYS A 655 30.21 -32.18 1.90
C LYS A 655 30.83 -33.01 0.78
N SER A 656 31.15 -32.37 -0.34
CA SER A 656 31.73 -32.98 -1.55
C SER A 656 32.85 -32.08 -2.07
N ASN A 657 33.87 -32.67 -2.68
CA ASN A 657 34.93 -31.90 -3.35
C ASN A 657 34.51 -31.39 -4.74
N VAL A 658 33.34 -31.78 -5.24
CA VAL A 658 32.70 -31.17 -6.41
C VAL A 658 31.25 -30.80 -6.07
N VAL A 659 30.92 -29.52 -6.22
CA VAL A 659 29.55 -29.00 -6.14
C VAL A 659 28.94 -29.04 -7.54
N ASN A 660 28.10 -30.05 -7.79
CA ASN A 660 27.45 -30.27 -9.08
C ASN A 660 26.33 -29.27 -9.36
N ASN A 661 26.22 -28.79 -10.60
CA ASN A 661 25.35 -27.68 -11.00
C ASN A 661 25.44 -26.51 -10.00
N CYS A 662 26.54 -25.75 -10.06
CA CYS A 662 26.87 -24.68 -9.11
C CYS A 662 26.25 -23.30 -9.43
N ILE A 663 25.44 -23.21 -10.49
CA ILE A 663 24.67 -22.00 -10.80
C ILE A 663 23.59 -21.77 -9.73
N SER A 664 23.42 -20.52 -9.31
CA SER A 664 22.50 -20.05 -8.27
C SER A 664 22.69 -20.67 -6.87
N LYS A 665 23.71 -21.51 -6.67
CA LYS A 665 24.08 -22.03 -5.35
C LYS A 665 25.02 -21.08 -4.63
N THR A 666 24.74 -20.79 -3.37
CA THR A 666 25.60 -19.97 -2.52
C THR A 666 26.62 -20.85 -1.83
N VAL A 667 27.90 -20.67 -2.19
CA VAL A 667 29.04 -21.36 -1.60
C VAL A 667 29.71 -20.44 -0.58
N THR A 668 30.07 -20.99 0.58
CA THR A 668 30.66 -20.24 1.69
C THR A 668 32.10 -20.66 1.92
N ILE A 669 33.04 -19.71 1.80
CA ILE A 669 34.46 -19.93 2.10
C ILE A 669 34.91 -19.14 3.32
N VAL A 670 35.86 -19.71 4.08
CA VAL A 670 36.36 -19.14 5.33
C VAL A 670 37.86 -18.91 5.24
N SER A 671 38.28 -17.65 5.20
CA SER A 671 39.69 -17.25 5.11
C SER A 671 40.52 -17.75 6.31
N ASP A 672 41.86 -17.79 6.19
CA ASP A 672 42.73 -18.25 7.30
C ASP A 672 42.51 -17.45 8.59
N LYS A 673 42.16 -16.16 8.49
CA LYS A 673 41.79 -15.28 9.62
C LYS A 673 40.40 -15.51 10.23
N GLY A 674 39.55 -16.33 9.60
CA GLY A 674 38.20 -16.65 10.08
C GLY A 674 37.07 -15.89 9.40
N TYR A 675 37.34 -14.92 8.52
CA TYR A 675 36.26 -14.22 7.80
C TYR A 675 35.54 -15.15 6.83
N HIS A 676 34.22 -15.22 6.95
CA HIS A 676 33.31 -15.93 6.04
C HIS A 676 33.01 -15.02 4.84
N VAL A 677 33.15 -15.55 3.63
CA VAL A 677 32.83 -14.88 2.37
C VAL A 677 31.94 -15.79 1.54
N TYR A 678 30.83 -15.22 1.10
CA TYR A 678 29.79 -15.91 0.34
C TYR A 678 29.93 -15.54 -1.13
N PHE A 679 29.82 -16.51 -2.03
CA PHE A 679 29.74 -16.27 -3.46
C PHE A 679 28.78 -17.24 -4.15
N THR A 680 28.35 -16.88 -5.36
CA THR A 680 27.52 -17.72 -6.22
C THR A 680 27.90 -17.51 -7.69
N PHE A 681 27.65 -18.50 -8.53
CA PHE A 681 27.76 -18.37 -9.98
C PHE A 681 26.39 -18.15 -10.60
N ARG A 682 26.34 -17.36 -11.67
CA ARG A 682 25.13 -17.06 -12.43
C ARG A 682 25.40 -17.32 -13.90
N GLU A 683 24.44 -17.89 -14.63
CA GLU A 683 24.47 -17.78 -16.09
C GLU A 683 24.27 -16.29 -16.46
N TYR A 684 25.07 -15.79 -17.38
CA TYR A 684 25.09 -14.38 -17.77
C TYR A 684 24.65 -14.26 -19.22
N GLU A 685 23.49 -13.67 -19.44
CA GLU A 685 23.02 -13.27 -20.76
C GLU A 685 23.58 -11.87 -21.09
N ASN A 686 24.08 -11.68 -22.32
CA ASN A 686 24.60 -10.37 -22.75
C ASN A 686 23.43 -9.37 -22.86
N PRO A 687 23.44 -8.24 -22.12
CA PRO A 687 22.35 -7.26 -22.17
C PRO A 687 22.07 -6.71 -23.57
N THR A 688 23.08 -6.68 -24.46
CA THR A 688 22.91 -6.26 -25.86
C THR A 688 22.16 -7.31 -26.68
N GLU A 689 22.41 -8.60 -26.45
CA GLU A 689 21.72 -9.70 -27.15
C GLU A 689 20.28 -9.83 -26.66
N LYS A 690 20.07 -9.70 -25.34
CA LYS A 690 18.74 -9.62 -24.73
C LYS A 690 17.92 -8.45 -25.25
N LEU A 691 18.51 -7.25 -25.28
CA LEU A 691 17.86 -6.06 -25.83
C LEU A 691 17.54 -6.23 -27.32
N ASN A 692 18.45 -6.81 -28.12
CA ASN A 692 18.18 -7.09 -29.53
C ASN A 692 17.06 -8.11 -29.72
N SER A 693 16.94 -9.12 -28.85
CA SER A 693 15.83 -10.07 -28.84
C SER A 693 14.49 -9.36 -28.63
N ILE A 694 14.41 -8.51 -27.59
CA ILE A 694 13.22 -7.70 -27.27
C ILE A 694 12.88 -6.69 -28.37
N LEU A 695 13.88 -6.12 -29.07
CA LEU A 695 13.67 -5.19 -30.17
C LEU A 695 13.31 -5.87 -31.51
N THR A 696 13.58 -7.18 -31.67
CA THR A 696 13.31 -7.92 -32.93
C THR A 696 12.08 -8.82 -32.88
N SER A 697 11.46 -9.00 -31.70
CA SER A 697 10.11 -9.55 -31.57
C SER A 697 9.01 -8.58 -32.01
N ILE A 698 9.29 -7.27 -32.04
CA ILE A 698 8.38 -6.21 -32.45
C ILE A 698 8.03 -6.34 -33.94
N LYS A 699 6.74 -6.44 -34.27
CA LYS A 699 6.24 -6.36 -35.64
C LYS A 699 5.83 -4.93 -35.97
N TYR A 700 6.37 -4.42 -37.08
CA TYR A 700 5.97 -3.14 -37.66
C TYR A 700 4.99 -3.38 -38.81
N ASP A 701 3.70 -3.14 -38.57
CA ASP A 701 2.78 -2.85 -39.66
C ASP A 701 3.11 -1.45 -40.23
N LYS A 702 2.93 -1.28 -41.55
CA LYS A 702 3.44 -0.13 -42.34
C LYS A 702 2.39 0.95 -42.61
#